data_AF-A0A9X3EN78-F1
#
_entry.id   AF-A0A9X3EN78-F1
#
_cell.length_a   1.000
_cell.length_b   1.000
_cell.length_c   1.000
_cell.angle_alpha   90.00
_cell.angle_beta   90.00
_cell.angle_gamma   90.00
#
_symmetry.space_group_name_H-M   'P 1'
#
loop_
_entity.id
_entity.type
_entity.pdbx_description
1 polymer ?
#
loop_
_entity_poly.entity_id
_entity_poly.type
_entity_poly.pdbx_seq_one_letter_code
_entity_poly.pdbx_strand_id
1 'polypeptide(L)'
;MAALGPGEVLELDLSEGAVRFALVDGPIDFTRVSVRSGDERPALVQDLLVRHGGRWGVQTAGAAADFAFELDGEMVAAATSAGGTATFVWSQSQALGRLPRVDRVQADEAGVPRFIAGDLGTLTRGGNVRESARGWLADMAPVFRLGDETDLEAVRHHTDSLGKVHVRFRQYLHDLPVVGGELTVHADALSGQVQAVTGRVVPAEALPLAPTLDPDEAIEAVAGRLAAEWVSVDAPELVYVVTEAGPRLAWQAVVEYEDEEGPQRDIVFADAVSGEMVARHPQIHHVKHRKVYNANNGTKLPGKLIVSEGGASDDKVAQAAHDLSGVTHDFYLAKFGRDSFDAAGATIHSTVHYSKNYVNAFWNGQQMVYGDGDGYYASPFAQDLDVVAHELTHAVTQYEASLVYQNQSGALNEAMSDIMAAAVDAFKNGVSAKTWLLAETCWTPGVANDAMRYMSNPTQDKQSYDYYPERYTGQQDNGGVHINSGIANLAFYLLSQGGKHPRNKTNTVVPALGIDKAAQIFYRALTNYLNSNATFQDARDATAQAASELYDAEAVAAVHAAWTAVGVPGGPNGDGGGDGGDGGEQSCSGTPFKGNLSGSGKDQFEPGGSYYSTKASGSHTGCLAGPAGADFDLYLYKWNGSTWAKVAKSEGPTNNESVTYQGTAGHYTWQVVSASGAGDYTLTLKAP
;
A
#
# COMPACT_ATOMS: atom_id res chain seq x y z
N MET A 1 -11.91 -19.91 -48.84
CA MET A 1 -12.00 -18.46 -48.62
C MET A 1 -13.23 -17.96 -49.33
N ALA A 2 -14.22 -17.48 -48.59
CA ALA A 2 -15.38 -16.80 -49.15
C ALA A 2 -15.01 -15.33 -49.43
N ALA A 3 -15.60 -14.77 -50.48
CA ALA A 3 -15.34 -13.44 -51.00
C ALA A 3 -16.57 -12.56 -50.73
N LEU A 4 -16.46 -11.55 -49.86
CA LEU A 4 -17.61 -10.70 -49.49
C LEU A 4 -17.77 -9.50 -50.41
N GLY A 5 -19.03 -9.16 -50.69
CA GLY A 5 -19.39 -7.97 -51.45
C GLY A 5 -19.52 -6.69 -50.60
N PRO A 6 -19.64 -5.52 -51.25
CA PRO A 6 -19.93 -4.25 -50.58
C PRO A 6 -21.32 -4.27 -49.90
N GLY A 7 -21.38 -3.92 -48.61
CA GLY A 7 -22.61 -3.89 -47.78
C GLY A 7 -22.88 -5.11 -46.87
N GLU A 8 -22.24 -6.26 -47.10
CA GLU A 8 -22.44 -7.50 -46.32
C GLU A 8 -21.62 -7.53 -45.01
N VAL A 9 -22.17 -8.15 -43.96
CA VAL A 9 -21.47 -8.40 -42.68
C VAL A 9 -21.05 -9.87 -42.65
N LEU A 10 -19.78 -10.15 -42.35
CA LEU A 10 -19.29 -11.51 -42.20
C LEU A 10 -19.32 -11.92 -40.73
N GLU A 11 -20.09 -12.95 -40.43
CA GLU A 11 -20.14 -13.56 -39.10
C GLU A 11 -19.27 -14.83 -39.09
N LEU A 12 -18.32 -14.89 -38.16
CA LEU A 12 -17.39 -16.00 -38.00
C LEU A 12 -17.67 -16.73 -36.69
N ASP A 13 -18.03 -18.01 -36.78
CA ASP A 13 -18.17 -18.90 -35.63
C ASP A 13 -16.86 -19.66 -35.40
N LEU A 14 -16.21 -19.39 -34.27
CA LEU A 14 -14.91 -19.96 -33.93
C LEU A 14 -15.01 -21.25 -33.11
N SER A 15 -16.22 -21.73 -32.80
CA SER A 15 -16.39 -23.02 -32.12
C SER A 15 -15.98 -24.22 -32.98
N GLU A 16 -15.82 -24.01 -34.30
CA GLU A 16 -15.42 -25.05 -35.26
C GLU A 16 -13.91 -25.05 -35.61
N GLY A 17 -13.11 -24.18 -34.99
CA GLY A 17 -11.65 -24.11 -35.17
C GLY A 17 -11.15 -22.83 -35.87
N ALA A 18 -9.89 -22.82 -36.28
CA ALA A 18 -9.25 -21.64 -36.88
C ALA A 18 -9.85 -21.30 -38.26
N VAL A 19 -10.33 -20.06 -38.41
CA VAL A 19 -10.99 -19.59 -39.65
C VAL A 19 -10.13 -18.56 -40.38
N ARG A 20 -9.96 -18.75 -41.70
CA ARG A 20 -9.22 -17.84 -42.59
C ARG A 20 -10.14 -17.18 -43.62
N PHE A 21 -10.10 -15.86 -43.70
CA PHE A 21 -10.90 -15.05 -44.63
C PHE A 21 -10.06 -13.94 -45.28
N ALA A 22 -10.55 -13.42 -46.41
CA ALA A 22 -9.95 -12.30 -47.14
C ALA A 22 -11.06 -11.49 -47.84
N LEU A 23 -10.86 -10.18 -47.98
CA LEU A 23 -11.77 -9.30 -48.71
C LEU A 23 -11.27 -9.11 -50.14
N VAL A 24 -12.20 -9.07 -51.11
CA VAL A 24 -11.88 -9.14 -52.54
C VAL A 24 -11.30 -7.82 -53.05
N ASP A 25 -11.65 -6.70 -52.44
CA ASP A 25 -11.24 -5.36 -52.87
C ASP A 25 -11.00 -4.44 -51.66
N GLY A 26 -9.76 -3.98 -51.47
CA GLY A 26 -9.39 -2.92 -50.53
C GLY A 26 -8.93 -3.38 -49.12
N PRO A 27 -8.52 -2.43 -48.26
CA PRO A 27 -8.07 -2.72 -46.90
C PRO A 27 -9.19 -3.40 -46.09
N ILE A 28 -8.82 -4.27 -45.14
CA ILE A 28 -9.83 -5.00 -44.35
C ILE A 28 -10.66 -4.03 -43.51
N ASP A 29 -11.97 -4.02 -43.76
CA ASP A 29 -12.92 -3.23 -42.98
C ASP A 29 -13.40 -4.04 -41.77
N PHE A 30 -12.64 -3.97 -40.68
CA PHE A 30 -12.92 -4.68 -39.42
C PHE A 30 -14.21 -4.21 -38.72
N THR A 31 -14.84 -3.13 -39.19
CA THR A 31 -16.14 -2.66 -38.70
C THR A 31 -17.29 -3.56 -39.15
N ARG A 32 -17.03 -4.45 -40.13
CA ARG A 32 -18.03 -5.32 -40.79
C ARG A 32 -17.76 -6.81 -40.62
N VAL A 33 -16.87 -7.16 -39.69
CA VAL A 33 -16.60 -8.54 -39.30
C VAL A 33 -17.00 -8.71 -37.85
N SER A 34 -17.94 -9.62 -37.59
CA SER A 34 -18.33 -10.01 -36.25
C SER A 34 -17.89 -11.43 -35.97
N VAL A 35 -17.33 -11.65 -34.78
CA VAL A 35 -16.81 -12.94 -34.35
C VAL A 35 -17.61 -13.42 -33.16
N ARG A 36 -17.92 -14.71 -33.15
CA ARG A 36 -18.63 -15.39 -32.09
C ARG A 36 -17.80 -16.59 -31.62
N SER A 37 -17.64 -16.73 -30.30
CA SER A 37 -17.02 -17.89 -29.68
C SER A 37 -18.07 -18.65 -28.87
N GLY A 38 -18.41 -19.87 -29.29
CA GLY A 38 -19.45 -20.68 -28.64
C GLY A 38 -20.80 -19.95 -28.56
N ASP A 39 -21.45 -20.00 -27.38
CA ASP A 39 -22.80 -19.44 -27.19
C ASP A 39 -22.84 -17.92 -26.95
N GLU A 40 -21.69 -17.25 -26.91
CA GLU A 40 -21.61 -15.82 -26.60
C GLU A 40 -22.23 -14.92 -27.68
N ARG A 41 -22.49 -13.65 -27.34
CA ARG A 41 -23.03 -12.69 -28.32
C ARG A 41 -21.95 -12.27 -29.33
N PRO A 42 -22.27 -12.08 -30.62
CA PRO A 42 -21.29 -11.65 -31.62
C PRO A 42 -20.67 -10.30 -31.26
N ALA A 43 -19.34 -10.20 -31.37
CA ALA A 43 -18.59 -8.98 -31.12
C ALA A 43 -17.88 -8.49 -32.40
N LEU A 44 -17.83 -7.18 -32.62
CA LEU A 44 -17.12 -6.60 -33.77
C LEU A 44 -15.60 -6.72 -33.58
N VAL A 45 -14.90 -7.17 -34.63
CA VAL A 45 -13.44 -7.38 -34.58
C VAL A 45 -12.70 -6.07 -34.35
N GLN A 46 -13.20 -4.94 -34.86
CA GLN A 46 -12.61 -3.63 -34.59
C GLN A 46 -12.55 -3.32 -33.10
N ASP A 47 -13.59 -3.65 -32.33
CA ASP A 47 -13.62 -3.36 -30.90
C ASP A 47 -12.64 -4.24 -30.12
N LEU A 48 -12.42 -5.47 -30.59
CA LEU A 48 -11.42 -6.39 -30.04
C LEU A 48 -10.00 -5.92 -30.36
N LEU A 49 -9.75 -5.47 -31.60
CA LEU A 49 -8.45 -4.93 -32.02
C LEU A 49 -8.12 -3.61 -31.32
N VAL A 50 -9.10 -2.75 -31.07
CA VAL A 50 -8.90 -1.50 -30.31
C VAL A 50 -8.59 -1.81 -28.84
N ARG A 51 -9.24 -2.82 -28.24
CA ARG A 51 -9.02 -3.21 -26.84
C ARG A 51 -7.74 -4.01 -26.61
N HIS A 52 -7.31 -4.84 -27.57
CA HIS A 52 -6.25 -5.83 -27.35
C HIS A 52 -5.14 -5.82 -28.42
N GLY A 53 -5.24 -4.99 -29.46
CA GLY A 53 -4.31 -4.97 -30.60
C GLY A 53 -2.84 -4.77 -30.21
N GLY A 54 -2.57 -3.96 -29.18
CA GLY A 54 -1.22 -3.78 -28.64
C GLY A 54 -0.63 -5.05 -28.02
N ARG A 55 -1.45 -5.92 -27.43
CA ARG A 55 -1.02 -7.22 -26.86
C ARG A 55 -0.84 -8.30 -27.92
N TRP A 56 -1.61 -8.24 -29.01
CA TRP A 56 -1.52 -9.19 -30.12
C TRP A 56 -0.49 -8.78 -31.20
N GLY A 57 0.24 -7.68 -30.98
CA GLY A 57 1.25 -7.19 -31.92
C GLY A 57 0.67 -6.57 -33.20
N VAL A 58 -0.61 -6.17 -33.19
CA VAL A 58 -1.29 -5.57 -34.34
C VAL A 58 -1.17 -4.05 -34.24
N GLN A 59 -0.41 -3.44 -35.15
CA GLN A 59 -0.32 -1.97 -35.29
C GLN A 59 -1.26 -1.46 -36.38
N THR A 60 -2.12 -0.51 -36.04
CA THR A 60 -3.08 0.10 -36.99
C THR A 60 -2.60 1.46 -37.48
N ALA A 61 -1.70 1.48 -38.48
CA ALA A 61 -1.54 2.63 -39.38
C ALA A 61 -0.79 2.27 -40.67
N GLY A 62 -1.49 2.40 -41.82
CA GLY A 62 -0.90 2.86 -43.09
C GLY A 62 -0.20 1.86 -44.02
N ALA A 63 -0.88 1.55 -45.13
CA ALA A 63 -0.38 1.05 -46.43
C ALA A 63 -0.18 -0.47 -46.66
N ALA A 64 -1.16 -1.03 -47.38
CA ALA A 64 -1.10 -2.07 -48.43
C ALA A 64 -0.10 -3.23 -48.33
N ALA A 65 -0.62 -4.40 -47.95
CA ALA A 65 -0.39 -5.70 -48.60
C ALA A 65 -1.49 -6.66 -48.13
N ASP A 66 -1.87 -7.66 -48.92
CA ASP A 66 -2.92 -8.62 -48.63
C ASP A 66 -2.68 -9.36 -47.30
N PHE A 67 -3.31 -8.90 -46.22
CA PHE A 67 -3.19 -9.54 -44.91
C PHE A 67 -4.30 -10.59 -44.74
N ALA A 68 -3.92 -11.83 -44.46
CA ALA A 68 -4.82 -12.82 -43.87
C ALA A 68 -4.44 -12.96 -42.39
N PHE A 69 -5.42 -12.82 -41.50
CA PHE A 69 -5.23 -13.04 -40.05
C PHE A 69 -5.95 -14.32 -39.63
N GLU A 70 -5.38 -15.04 -38.67
CA GLU A 70 -5.92 -16.28 -38.09
C GLU A 70 -6.25 -16.00 -36.61
N LEU A 71 -7.51 -16.19 -36.23
CA LEU A 71 -8.00 -15.98 -34.86
C LEU A 71 -8.24 -17.36 -34.21
N ASP A 72 -7.67 -17.56 -33.03
CA ASP A 72 -7.84 -18.77 -32.20
C ASP A 72 -8.73 -18.46 -30.98
N GLY A 73 -9.61 -19.39 -30.64
CA GLY A 73 -10.58 -19.28 -29.55
C GLY A 73 -9.96 -19.15 -28.17
N GLU A 74 -8.79 -19.73 -27.92
CA GLU A 74 -8.10 -19.61 -26.62
C GLU A 74 -7.60 -18.19 -26.34
N MET A 75 -7.17 -17.45 -27.37
CA MET A 75 -6.71 -16.07 -27.23
C MET A 75 -7.83 -15.10 -26.83
N VAL A 76 -9.07 -15.41 -27.22
CA VAL A 76 -10.25 -14.60 -26.88
C VAL A 76 -10.69 -14.86 -25.44
N ALA A 77 -10.66 -16.12 -24.99
CA ALA A 77 -11.03 -16.51 -23.62
C ALA A 77 -10.04 -16.02 -22.53
N ALA A 78 -8.77 -15.83 -22.87
CA ALA A 78 -7.77 -15.26 -21.97
C ALA A 78 -7.98 -13.75 -21.70
N ALA A 79 -8.67 -13.04 -22.59
CA ALA A 79 -8.93 -11.61 -22.45
C ALA A 79 -10.12 -11.30 -21.52
N THR A 80 -11.04 -12.26 -21.34
CA THR A 80 -12.23 -12.12 -20.48
C THR A 80 -12.02 -12.60 -19.05
N SER A 81 -10.92 -13.27 -18.75
CA SER A 81 -10.67 -13.93 -17.45
C SER A 81 -9.61 -13.25 -16.56
N ALA A 82 -9.02 -12.13 -17.00
CA ALA A 82 -8.07 -11.36 -16.19
C ALA A 82 -8.77 -10.25 -15.38
N GLY A 83 -9.22 -10.57 -14.16
CA GLY A 83 -9.72 -9.60 -13.19
C GLY A 83 -8.59 -8.78 -12.55
N GLY A 84 -8.84 -7.49 -12.28
CA GLY A 84 -7.98 -6.69 -11.38
C GLY A 84 -7.61 -5.25 -11.80
N THR A 85 -8.38 -4.57 -12.66
CA THR A 85 -8.48 -3.10 -12.68
C THR A 85 -9.94 -2.75 -12.91
N ALA A 86 -10.49 -1.81 -12.15
CA ALA A 86 -11.90 -1.46 -12.24
C ALA A 86 -12.26 -1.12 -13.70
N THR A 87 -13.24 -1.83 -14.26
CA THR A 87 -13.65 -1.62 -15.65
C THR A 87 -14.56 -0.40 -15.70
N PHE A 88 -14.00 0.77 -16.04
CA PHE A 88 -14.80 1.98 -16.24
C PHE A 88 -15.80 1.78 -17.37
N VAL A 89 -17.03 2.26 -17.19
CA VAL A 89 -17.99 2.31 -18.30
C VAL A 89 -17.57 3.38 -19.31
N TRP A 90 -17.96 3.20 -20.57
CA TRP A 90 -17.53 4.08 -21.67
C TRP A 90 -17.77 5.58 -21.41
N SER A 91 -18.88 5.94 -20.77
CA SER A 91 -19.18 7.33 -20.39
C SER A 91 -18.18 7.92 -19.37
N GLN A 92 -17.71 7.11 -18.42
CA GLN A 92 -16.68 7.51 -17.46
C GLN A 92 -15.33 7.72 -18.14
N SER A 93 -14.93 6.78 -19.02
CA SER A 93 -13.67 6.91 -19.76
C SER A 93 -13.66 8.14 -20.68
N GLN A 94 -14.80 8.45 -21.31
CA GLN A 94 -14.94 9.68 -22.09
C GLN A 94 -14.87 10.94 -21.22
N ALA A 95 -15.52 10.93 -20.06
CA ALA A 95 -15.50 12.08 -19.16
C ALA A 95 -14.10 12.34 -18.58
N LEU A 96 -13.38 11.28 -18.18
CA LEU A 96 -11.98 11.37 -17.78
C LEU A 96 -11.08 11.88 -18.92
N GLY A 97 -11.31 11.45 -20.15
CA GLY A 97 -10.57 11.91 -21.32
C GLY A 97 -10.82 13.38 -21.72
N ARG A 98 -11.84 14.03 -21.14
CA ARG A 98 -12.09 15.48 -21.33
C ARG A 98 -11.31 16.34 -20.33
N LEU A 99 -10.74 15.74 -19.29
CA LEU A 99 -9.92 16.45 -18.32
C LEU A 99 -8.57 16.83 -18.92
N PRO A 100 -7.99 17.98 -18.53
CA PRO A 100 -6.69 18.43 -19.06
C PRO A 100 -5.58 17.39 -18.89
N ARG A 101 -5.45 16.81 -17.69
CA ARG A 101 -4.50 15.73 -17.40
C ARG A 101 -4.95 14.92 -16.19
N VAL A 102 -5.02 13.60 -16.34
CA VAL A 102 -5.29 12.68 -15.23
C VAL A 102 -4.04 11.85 -14.99
N ASP A 103 -3.41 12.04 -13.83
CA ASP A 103 -2.16 11.38 -13.46
C ASP A 103 -2.44 10.07 -12.71
N ARG A 104 -3.52 10.03 -11.92
CA ARG A 104 -3.92 8.84 -11.14
C ARG A 104 -5.42 8.76 -10.97
N VAL A 105 -5.96 7.55 -11.10
CA VAL A 105 -7.33 7.21 -10.70
C VAL A 105 -7.30 5.94 -9.86
N GLN A 106 -7.91 5.97 -8.69
CA GLN A 106 -8.26 4.77 -7.93
C GLN A 106 -9.77 4.69 -7.82
N ALA A 107 -10.34 3.55 -8.17
CA ALA A 107 -11.78 3.30 -8.11
C ALA A 107 -12.09 2.11 -7.19
N ASP A 108 -13.36 1.97 -6.81
CA ASP A 108 -13.86 0.72 -6.24
C ASP A 108 -14.13 -0.34 -7.32
N GLU A 109 -14.58 -1.52 -6.89
CA GLU A 109 -14.90 -2.64 -7.79
C GLU A 109 -16.02 -2.29 -8.80
N ALA A 110 -16.90 -1.35 -8.46
CA ALA A 110 -17.97 -0.85 -9.33
C ALA A 110 -17.47 0.25 -10.30
N GLY A 111 -16.18 0.58 -10.29
CA GLY A 111 -15.59 1.60 -11.15
C GLY A 111 -15.90 3.03 -10.72
N VAL A 112 -16.40 3.27 -9.50
CA VAL A 112 -16.60 4.62 -8.97
C VAL A 112 -15.27 5.13 -8.41
N PRO A 113 -14.74 6.25 -8.92
CA PRO A 113 -13.49 6.80 -8.44
C PRO A 113 -13.58 7.24 -6.97
N ARG A 114 -12.59 6.83 -6.17
CA ARG A 114 -12.37 7.27 -4.78
C ARG A 114 -11.21 8.23 -4.63
N PHE A 115 -10.34 8.25 -5.64
CA PHE A 115 -9.22 9.18 -5.74
C PHE A 115 -8.96 9.49 -7.20
N ILE A 116 -8.90 10.77 -7.54
CA ILE A 116 -8.46 11.26 -8.85
C ILE A 116 -7.44 12.36 -8.58
N ALA A 117 -6.29 12.33 -9.24
CA ALA A 117 -5.29 13.40 -9.18
C ALA A 117 -4.76 13.75 -10.56
N GLY A 118 -4.40 15.02 -10.73
CA GLY A 118 -3.81 15.56 -11.96
C GLY A 118 -4.11 17.03 -12.15
N ASP A 119 -4.13 17.47 -13.41
CA ASP A 119 -4.70 18.76 -13.79
C ASP A 119 -6.16 18.55 -14.18
N LEU A 120 -7.06 18.68 -13.21
CA LEU A 120 -8.48 18.34 -13.37
C LEU A 120 -9.30 19.57 -13.80
N GLY A 121 -8.63 20.62 -14.27
CA GLY A 121 -9.25 21.89 -14.65
C GLY A 121 -9.22 22.91 -13.52
N THR A 122 -10.10 23.90 -13.59
CA THR A 122 -10.07 25.06 -12.68
C THR A 122 -11.46 25.41 -12.16
N LEU A 123 -11.54 25.77 -10.88
CA LEU A 123 -12.73 26.35 -10.28
C LEU A 123 -13.01 27.74 -10.86
N THR A 124 -14.29 28.08 -11.04
CA THR A 124 -14.69 29.41 -11.51
C THR A 124 -14.24 30.50 -10.54
N ARG A 125 -13.54 31.52 -11.06
CA ARG A 125 -12.98 32.64 -10.26
C ARG A 125 -14.03 33.70 -9.92
N GLY A 126 -13.88 34.32 -8.75
CA GLY A 126 -14.63 35.50 -8.33
C GLY A 126 -15.96 35.25 -7.61
N GLY A 127 -16.30 34.00 -7.32
CA GLY A 127 -17.51 33.58 -6.60
C GLY A 127 -17.25 32.85 -5.28
N ASN A 128 -18.31 32.34 -4.64
CA ASN A 128 -18.22 31.50 -3.45
C ASN A 128 -17.56 30.16 -3.79
N VAL A 129 -16.45 29.83 -3.11
CA VAL A 129 -15.66 28.62 -3.39
C VAL A 129 -16.46 27.33 -3.27
N ARG A 130 -17.48 27.29 -2.38
CA ARG A 130 -18.38 26.15 -2.26
C ARG A 130 -19.23 25.97 -3.51
N GLU A 131 -19.77 27.06 -4.04
CA GLU A 131 -20.59 27.05 -5.26
C GLU A 131 -19.75 26.72 -6.50
N SER A 132 -18.54 27.29 -6.59
CA SER A 132 -17.60 26.97 -7.68
C SER A 132 -17.19 25.50 -7.66
N ALA A 133 -16.88 24.94 -6.47
CA ALA A 133 -16.54 23.52 -6.34
C ALA A 133 -17.74 22.60 -6.61
N ARG A 134 -18.95 23.00 -6.20
CA ARG A 134 -20.18 22.26 -6.52
C ARG A 134 -20.45 22.23 -8.02
N GLY A 135 -20.34 23.38 -8.69
CA GLY A 135 -20.51 23.47 -10.14
C GLY A 135 -19.49 22.61 -10.89
N TRP A 136 -18.23 22.63 -10.44
CA TRP A 136 -17.20 21.76 -11.01
C TRP A 136 -17.49 20.27 -10.78
N LEU A 137 -17.98 19.87 -9.59
CA LEU A 137 -18.39 18.49 -9.33
C LEU A 137 -19.59 18.05 -10.17
N ALA A 138 -20.52 18.96 -10.49
CA ALA A 138 -21.65 18.67 -11.37
C ALA A 138 -21.17 18.30 -12.78
N ASP A 139 -20.15 19.00 -13.30
CA ASP A 139 -19.52 18.65 -14.59
C ASP A 139 -18.80 17.28 -14.53
N MET A 140 -18.38 16.85 -13.33
CA MET A 140 -17.75 15.56 -13.06
C MET A 140 -18.74 14.44 -12.70
N ALA A 141 -20.06 14.71 -12.68
CA ALA A 141 -21.07 13.71 -12.35
C ALA A 141 -20.91 12.39 -13.15
N PRO A 142 -20.61 12.39 -14.47
CA PRO A 142 -20.40 11.15 -15.21
C PRO A 142 -19.19 10.35 -14.72
N VAL A 143 -18.13 11.01 -14.25
CA VAL A 143 -16.91 10.35 -13.74
C VAL A 143 -17.23 9.55 -12.48
N PHE A 144 -18.01 10.15 -11.58
CA PHE A 144 -18.43 9.56 -10.31
C PHE A 144 -19.73 8.75 -10.37
N ARG A 145 -20.30 8.57 -11.57
CA ARG A 145 -21.58 7.87 -11.80
C ARG A 145 -22.74 8.45 -10.95
N LEU A 146 -22.78 9.77 -10.84
CA LEU A 146 -23.85 10.49 -10.16
C LEU A 146 -24.99 10.74 -11.15
N GLY A 147 -26.21 10.40 -10.75
CA GLY A 147 -27.44 10.65 -11.51
C GLY A 147 -28.14 11.94 -11.08
N ASP A 148 -29.29 12.24 -11.71
CA ASP A 148 -30.10 13.43 -11.42
C ASP A 148 -30.72 13.38 -10.01
N GLU A 149 -30.82 12.19 -9.43
CA GLU A 149 -31.25 11.91 -8.07
C GLU A 149 -30.18 12.22 -7.00
N THR A 150 -28.95 12.51 -7.40
CA THR A 150 -27.86 12.81 -6.49
C THR A 150 -27.70 14.32 -6.32
N ASP A 151 -27.70 14.78 -5.07
CA ASP A 151 -27.24 16.13 -4.72
C ASP A 151 -25.94 16.06 -3.88
N LEU A 152 -25.16 17.14 -3.96
CA LEU A 152 -23.90 17.29 -3.22
C LEU A 152 -23.94 18.61 -2.44
N GLU A 153 -24.08 18.49 -1.13
CA GLU A 153 -24.13 19.63 -0.22
C GLU A 153 -22.73 19.91 0.36
N ALA A 154 -22.24 21.14 0.24
CA ALA A 154 -20.96 21.54 0.82
C ALA A 154 -21.05 21.68 2.35
N VAL A 155 -20.64 20.64 3.07
CA VAL A 155 -20.69 20.60 4.55
C VAL A 155 -19.52 21.32 5.21
N ARG A 156 -18.35 21.37 4.57
CA ARG A 156 -17.15 22.03 5.13
C ARG A 156 -16.25 22.56 4.04
N HIS A 157 -15.59 23.69 4.32
CA HIS A 157 -14.44 24.11 3.52
C HIS A 157 -13.37 24.76 4.40
N HIS A 158 -12.12 24.68 3.99
CA HIS A 158 -11.00 25.40 4.61
C HIS A 158 -9.86 25.57 3.62
N THR A 159 -8.97 26.54 3.89
CA THR A 159 -7.70 26.71 3.18
C THR A 159 -6.56 26.34 4.12
N ASP A 160 -5.62 25.52 3.64
CA ASP A 160 -4.46 25.08 4.41
C ASP A 160 -3.30 26.10 4.36
N SER A 161 -2.23 25.82 5.11
CA SER A 161 -1.03 26.66 5.15
C SER A 161 -0.21 26.65 3.87
N LEU A 162 -0.48 25.71 2.95
CA LEU A 162 0.16 25.61 1.64
C LEU A 162 -0.63 26.35 0.56
N GLY A 163 -1.74 27.00 0.93
CA GLY A 163 -2.59 27.73 0.01
C GLY A 163 -3.54 26.84 -0.80
N LYS A 164 -3.80 25.60 -0.37
CA LYS A 164 -4.80 24.73 -0.98
C LYS A 164 -6.14 24.91 -0.30
N VAL A 165 -7.20 24.99 -1.09
CA VAL A 165 -8.58 24.95 -0.61
C VAL A 165 -9.13 23.54 -0.70
N HIS A 166 -9.84 23.13 0.35
CA HIS A 166 -10.48 21.84 0.47
C HIS A 166 -11.97 22.07 0.71
N VAL A 167 -12.81 21.53 -0.16
CA VAL A 167 -14.28 21.62 -0.02
C VAL A 167 -14.85 20.21 0.07
N ARG A 168 -15.38 19.85 1.24
CA ARG A 168 -16.01 18.56 1.52
C ARG A 168 -17.51 18.66 1.30
N PHE A 169 -18.03 17.71 0.54
CA PHE A 169 -19.41 17.53 0.16
C PHE A 169 -19.95 16.26 0.79
N ARG A 170 -21.18 16.33 1.30
CA ARG A 170 -21.99 15.17 1.65
C ARG A 170 -22.91 14.85 0.48
N GLN A 171 -23.05 13.58 0.16
CA GLN A 171 -23.99 13.10 -0.83
C GLN A 171 -25.39 12.97 -0.25
N TYR A 172 -26.38 13.42 -1.01
CA TYR A 172 -27.78 13.02 -0.87
C TYR A 172 -28.17 12.23 -2.11
N LEU A 173 -28.97 11.18 -1.93
CA LEU A 173 -29.50 10.35 -3.00
C LEU A 173 -31.01 10.22 -2.75
N HIS A 174 -31.82 10.61 -3.73
CA HIS A 174 -33.29 10.69 -3.57
C HIS A 174 -33.72 11.53 -2.35
N ASP A 175 -33.08 12.68 -2.15
CA ASP A 175 -33.26 13.57 -0.98
C ASP A 175 -32.91 12.95 0.39
N LEU A 176 -32.38 11.72 0.42
CA LEU A 176 -31.91 11.06 1.64
C LEU A 176 -30.40 11.24 1.80
N PRO A 177 -29.89 11.56 3.00
CA PRO A 177 -28.46 11.66 3.23
C PRO A 177 -27.80 10.29 3.08
N VAL A 178 -26.61 10.27 2.47
CA VAL A 178 -25.78 9.07 2.34
C VAL A 178 -24.69 9.11 3.41
N VAL A 179 -24.89 8.37 4.49
CA VAL A 179 -23.92 8.21 5.57
C VAL A 179 -22.72 7.40 5.05
N GLY A 180 -21.55 8.03 5.05
CA GLY A 180 -20.32 7.52 4.42
C GLY A 180 -20.15 7.90 2.94
N GLY A 181 -21.12 8.61 2.35
CA GLY A 181 -21.06 9.16 0.99
C GLY A 181 -20.59 10.62 0.98
N GLU A 182 -19.31 10.85 0.65
CA GLU A 182 -18.69 12.17 0.66
C GLU A 182 -17.62 12.33 -0.43
N LEU A 183 -17.48 13.55 -0.97
CA LEU A 183 -16.37 13.93 -1.86
C LEU A 183 -15.67 15.17 -1.32
N THR A 184 -14.36 15.24 -1.46
CA THR A 184 -13.56 16.42 -1.15
C THR A 184 -12.81 16.87 -2.39
N VAL A 185 -13.04 18.12 -2.79
CA VAL A 185 -12.31 18.78 -3.89
C VAL A 185 -11.10 19.50 -3.31
N HIS A 186 -9.93 19.23 -3.86
CA HIS A 186 -8.66 19.85 -3.48
C HIS A 186 -8.18 20.74 -4.64
N ALA A 187 -8.13 22.04 -4.41
CA ALA A 187 -7.71 23.00 -5.42
C ALA A 187 -6.71 24.01 -4.87
N ASP A 188 -5.86 24.56 -5.73
CA ASP A 188 -4.99 25.68 -5.39
C ASP A 188 -5.82 26.96 -5.21
N ALA A 189 -5.68 27.66 -4.08
CA ALA A 189 -6.54 28.80 -3.75
C ALA A 189 -6.30 30.04 -4.62
N LEU A 190 -5.11 30.17 -5.22
CA LEU A 190 -4.74 31.32 -6.04
C LEU A 190 -5.15 31.14 -7.51
N SER A 191 -4.76 30.01 -8.09
CA SER A 191 -5.01 29.68 -9.49
C SER A 191 -6.42 29.12 -9.71
N GLY A 192 -7.01 28.49 -8.69
CA GLY A 192 -8.25 27.72 -8.77
C GLY A 192 -8.06 26.32 -9.36
N GLN A 193 -6.83 25.89 -9.65
CA GLN A 193 -6.56 24.60 -10.28
C GLN A 193 -6.96 23.45 -9.36
N VAL A 194 -7.84 22.57 -9.84
CA VAL A 194 -8.25 21.35 -9.13
C VAL A 194 -7.17 20.30 -9.33
N GLN A 195 -6.50 19.94 -8.24
CA GLN A 195 -5.36 19.01 -8.23
C GLN A 195 -5.79 17.59 -7.89
N ALA A 196 -6.84 17.46 -7.09
CA ALA A 196 -7.34 16.16 -6.67
C ALA A 196 -8.81 16.20 -6.24
N VAL A 197 -9.44 15.03 -6.33
CA VAL A 197 -10.71 14.73 -5.67
C VAL A 197 -10.56 13.43 -4.90
N THR A 198 -11.01 13.42 -3.65
CA THR A 198 -10.97 12.25 -2.78
C THR A 198 -12.34 11.98 -2.17
N GLY A 199 -12.63 10.74 -1.81
CA GLY A 199 -13.85 10.39 -1.08
C GLY A 199 -14.52 9.13 -1.61
N ARG A 200 -15.76 8.88 -1.20
CA ARG A 200 -16.56 7.74 -1.64
C ARG A 200 -17.98 8.21 -1.87
N VAL A 201 -18.58 7.82 -2.98
CA VAL A 201 -19.98 8.12 -3.30
C VAL A 201 -20.67 6.84 -3.72
N VAL A 202 -21.96 6.79 -3.46
CA VAL A 202 -22.83 5.72 -3.90
C VAL A 202 -23.33 6.08 -5.29
N PRO A 203 -23.07 5.25 -6.32
CA PRO A 203 -23.59 5.51 -7.65
C PRO A 203 -25.12 5.41 -7.64
N ALA A 204 -25.74 6.11 -8.59
CA ALA A 204 -27.16 5.99 -8.91
C ALA A 204 -27.50 4.56 -9.40
N GLU A 205 -27.74 3.65 -8.46
CA GLU A 205 -28.20 2.28 -8.69
C GLU A 205 -29.54 2.10 -7.99
N ALA A 206 -30.33 1.10 -8.39
CA ALA A 206 -31.68 0.88 -7.86
C ALA A 206 -31.64 0.41 -6.39
N LEU A 207 -31.44 1.36 -5.48
CA LEU A 207 -31.56 1.13 -4.04
C LEU A 207 -33.04 1.19 -3.65
N PRO A 208 -33.44 0.45 -2.60
CA PRO A 208 -34.79 0.58 -2.04
C PRO A 208 -35.08 2.05 -1.68
N LEU A 209 -36.25 2.53 -2.08
CA LEU A 209 -36.69 3.92 -1.84
C LEU A 209 -37.67 4.04 -0.67
N ALA A 210 -38.33 2.93 -0.31
CA ALA A 210 -39.39 2.92 0.67
C ALA A 210 -39.07 1.96 1.83
N PRO A 211 -39.13 2.42 3.09
CA PRO A 211 -39.06 1.54 4.25
C PRO A 211 -40.30 0.63 4.27
N THR A 212 -40.14 -0.62 4.71
CA THR A 212 -41.28 -1.50 5.02
C THR A 212 -41.55 -1.60 6.51
N LEU A 213 -40.56 -1.26 7.34
CA LEU A 213 -40.70 -1.22 8.79
C LEU A 213 -40.98 0.19 9.28
N ASP A 214 -41.80 0.25 10.33
CA ASP A 214 -42.02 1.47 11.10
C ASP A 214 -40.70 1.91 11.76
N PRO A 215 -40.38 3.22 11.76
CA PRO A 215 -39.12 3.73 12.32
C PRO A 215 -38.91 3.33 13.79
N ASP A 216 -39.95 3.42 14.62
CA ASP A 216 -39.81 3.14 16.06
C ASP A 216 -39.66 1.63 16.29
N GLU A 217 -40.38 0.80 15.53
CA GLU A 217 -40.23 -0.66 15.57
C GLU A 217 -38.82 -1.11 15.16
N ALA A 218 -38.26 -0.50 14.12
CA ALA A 218 -36.92 -0.82 13.64
C ALA A 218 -35.83 -0.44 14.65
N ILE A 219 -35.92 0.74 15.27
CA ILE A 219 -34.96 1.18 16.28
C ILE A 219 -35.12 0.38 17.58
N GLU A 220 -36.35 0.07 18.03
CA GLU A 220 -36.59 -0.80 19.19
C GLU A 220 -35.96 -2.19 18.99
N ALA A 221 -36.12 -2.78 17.81
CA ALA A 221 -35.56 -4.10 17.49
C ALA A 221 -34.02 -4.13 17.53
N VAL A 222 -33.36 -3.01 17.24
CA VAL A 222 -31.90 -2.88 17.29
C VAL A 222 -31.43 -2.50 18.70
N ALA A 223 -31.99 -1.45 19.29
CA ALA A 223 -31.60 -0.95 20.60
C ALA A 223 -31.88 -1.96 21.72
N GLY A 224 -33.00 -2.69 21.66
CA GLY A 224 -33.31 -3.77 22.60
C GLY A 224 -32.35 -4.96 22.56
N ARG A 225 -31.51 -5.08 21.53
CA ARG A 225 -30.40 -6.05 21.48
C ARG A 225 -29.15 -5.52 22.18
N LEU A 226 -29.02 -4.20 22.30
CA LEU A 226 -27.87 -3.55 22.95
C LEU A 226 -28.03 -3.58 24.46
N ALA A 227 -29.23 -3.23 24.96
CA ALA A 227 -29.54 -3.30 26.38
C ALA A 227 -31.05 -3.47 26.62
N ALA A 228 -31.39 -4.02 27.80
CA ALA A 228 -32.78 -4.12 28.24
C ALA A 228 -33.41 -2.76 28.57
N GLU A 229 -32.59 -1.80 29.01
CA GLU A 229 -32.97 -0.42 29.26
C GLU A 229 -32.18 0.50 28.33
N TRP A 230 -32.88 1.33 27.56
CA TRP A 230 -32.30 2.25 26.60
C TRP A 230 -33.26 3.42 26.35
N VAL A 231 -32.76 4.51 25.78
CA VAL A 231 -33.52 5.72 25.45
C VAL A 231 -33.10 6.22 24.07
N SER A 232 -34.08 6.55 23.22
CA SER A 232 -33.83 7.28 21.97
C SER A 232 -33.67 8.78 22.24
N VAL A 233 -32.61 9.39 21.70
CA VAL A 233 -32.29 10.81 21.90
C VAL A 233 -32.97 11.69 20.84
N ASP A 234 -33.19 11.14 19.64
CA ASP A 234 -33.81 11.82 18.51
C ASP A 234 -34.83 10.93 17.79
N ALA A 235 -35.65 11.54 16.93
CA ALA A 235 -36.58 10.79 16.11
C ALA A 235 -35.81 10.06 15.00
N PRO A 236 -36.16 8.79 14.66
CA PRO A 236 -35.44 8.07 13.63
C PRO A 236 -35.54 8.75 12.25
N GLU A 237 -34.41 8.86 11.57
CA GLU A 237 -34.29 9.49 10.24
C GLU A 237 -33.98 8.42 9.19
N LEU A 238 -34.63 8.50 8.03
CA LEU A 238 -34.37 7.57 6.93
C LEU A 238 -33.12 8.02 6.16
N VAL A 239 -32.16 7.13 6.02
CA VAL A 239 -30.86 7.41 5.39
C VAL A 239 -30.43 6.26 4.48
N TYR A 240 -29.48 6.53 3.60
CA TYR A 240 -28.62 5.47 3.05
C TYR A 240 -27.36 5.37 3.89
N VAL A 241 -26.98 4.17 4.32
CA VAL A 241 -25.70 3.94 5.01
C VAL A 241 -24.81 3.02 4.20
N VAL A 242 -23.56 3.44 3.97
CA VAL A 242 -22.57 2.66 3.23
C VAL A 242 -21.91 1.65 4.16
N THR A 243 -22.10 0.37 3.91
CA THR A 243 -21.42 -0.73 4.63
C THR A 243 -20.41 -1.45 3.74
N GLU A 244 -19.66 -2.40 4.30
CA GLU A 244 -18.81 -3.31 3.52
C GLU A 244 -19.62 -4.13 2.51
N ALA A 245 -20.84 -4.54 2.87
CA ALA A 245 -21.75 -5.29 2.00
C ALA A 245 -22.46 -4.41 0.96
N GLY A 246 -22.21 -3.10 0.96
CA GLY A 246 -22.84 -2.13 0.08
C GLY A 246 -23.77 -1.14 0.80
N PRO A 247 -24.36 -0.18 0.06
CA PRO A 247 -25.30 0.78 0.59
C PRO A 247 -26.64 0.12 0.97
N ARG A 248 -27.22 0.54 2.09
CA ARG A 248 -28.50 0.04 2.61
C ARG A 248 -29.41 1.20 2.97
N LEU A 249 -30.71 1.06 2.70
CA LEU A 249 -31.73 1.96 3.24
C LEU A 249 -31.93 1.61 4.71
N ALA A 250 -31.74 2.57 5.61
CA ALA A 250 -31.79 2.33 7.05
C ALA A 250 -32.46 3.49 7.79
N TRP A 251 -33.10 3.16 8.91
CA TRP A 251 -33.45 4.11 9.94
C TRP A 251 -32.23 4.35 10.83
N GLN A 252 -31.78 5.60 10.95
CA GLN A 252 -30.77 5.99 11.93
C GLN A 252 -31.42 6.66 13.13
N ALA A 253 -30.93 6.37 14.33
CA ALA A 253 -31.27 7.13 15.53
C ALA A 253 -30.09 7.12 16.50
N VAL A 254 -29.99 8.16 17.30
CA VAL A 254 -29.09 8.20 18.44
C VAL A 254 -29.78 7.52 19.62
N VAL A 255 -29.13 6.53 20.21
CA VAL A 255 -29.61 5.82 21.40
C VAL A 255 -28.60 5.93 22.53
N GLU A 256 -29.10 6.10 23.74
CA GLU A 256 -28.35 6.06 24.99
C GLU A 256 -28.80 4.86 25.80
N TYR A 257 -27.87 4.12 26.39
CA TYR A 257 -28.17 2.94 27.20
C TYR A 257 -27.03 2.66 28.19
N GLU A 258 -27.24 1.75 29.12
CA GLU A 258 -26.20 1.31 30.06
C GLU A 258 -25.98 -0.20 29.89
N ASP A 259 -24.71 -0.60 29.77
CA ASP A 259 -24.30 -2.00 29.73
C ASP A 259 -23.24 -2.29 30.81
N GLU A 260 -22.62 -3.48 30.78
CA GLU A 260 -21.56 -3.85 31.72
C GLU A 260 -20.34 -2.92 31.66
N GLU A 261 -20.23 -2.07 30.63
CA GLU A 261 -19.13 -1.14 30.36
C GLU A 261 -19.49 0.33 30.72
N GLY A 262 -20.72 0.58 31.22
CA GLY A 262 -21.19 1.88 31.68
C GLY A 262 -22.13 2.58 30.67
N PRO A 263 -22.28 3.92 30.74
CA PRO A 263 -23.17 4.64 29.83
C PRO A 263 -22.62 4.64 28.41
N GLN A 264 -23.46 4.24 27.47
CA GLN A 264 -23.22 4.19 26.04
C GLN A 264 -24.06 5.24 25.33
N ARG A 265 -23.57 5.68 24.17
CA ARG A 265 -24.31 6.57 23.27
C ARG A 265 -23.86 6.28 21.87
N ASP A 266 -24.76 5.81 21.02
CA ASP A 266 -24.43 5.37 19.68
C ASP A 266 -25.41 5.92 18.66
N ILE A 267 -24.95 6.10 17.42
CA ILE A 267 -25.85 6.15 16.27
C ILE A 267 -26.06 4.71 15.80
N VAL A 268 -27.27 4.20 15.88
CA VAL A 268 -27.63 2.88 15.39
C VAL A 268 -28.32 2.99 14.04
N PHE A 269 -28.08 2.01 13.16
CA PHE A 269 -28.69 1.94 11.84
C PHE A 269 -29.46 0.63 11.71
N ALA A 270 -30.78 0.71 11.69
CA ALA A 270 -31.66 -0.43 11.47
C ALA A 270 -32.05 -0.51 9.99
N ASP A 271 -31.90 -1.67 9.34
CA ASP A 271 -32.31 -1.85 7.96
C ASP A 271 -33.81 -1.54 7.84
N ALA A 272 -34.15 -0.64 6.92
CA ALA A 272 -35.50 -0.13 6.77
C ALA A 272 -36.49 -1.17 6.23
N VAL A 273 -35.99 -2.33 5.78
CA VAL A 273 -36.77 -3.45 5.25
C VAL A 273 -36.77 -4.64 6.20
N SER A 274 -35.60 -5.08 6.67
CA SER A 274 -35.45 -6.31 7.49
C SER A 274 -35.41 -6.06 8.99
N GLY A 275 -35.10 -4.85 9.44
CA GLY A 275 -34.94 -4.51 10.86
C GLY A 275 -33.65 -5.05 11.47
N GLU A 276 -32.74 -5.55 10.63
CA GLU A 276 -31.40 -5.96 11.07
C GLU A 276 -30.56 -4.73 11.40
N MET A 277 -29.68 -4.83 12.39
CA MET A 277 -28.68 -3.78 12.62
C MET A 277 -27.66 -3.80 11.47
N VAL A 278 -27.62 -2.73 10.69
CA VAL A 278 -26.77 -2.57 9.51
C VAL A 278 -25.42 -1.97 9.88
N ALA A 279 -25.43 -1.02 10.81
CA ALA A 279 -24.24 -0.37 11.33
C ALA A 279 -24.50 0.17 12.74
N ARG A 280 -23.42 0.44 13.46
CA ARG A 280 -23.42 1.09 14.77
C ARG A 280 -22.21 2.02 14.79
N HIS A 281 -22.43 3.31 15.04
CA HIS A 281 -21.38 4.31 15.16
C HIS A 281 -21.38 4.85 16.59
N PRO A 282 -20.49 4.35 17.47
CA PRO A 282 -20.37 4.88 18.82
C PRO A 282 -20.11 6.39 18.83
N GLN A 283 -20.79 7.11 19.71
CA GLN A 283 -20.64 8.53 19.97
C GLN A 283 -19.94 8.78 21.31
N ILE A 284 -20.15 7.87 22.28
CA ILE A 284 -19.21 7.69 23.37
C ILE A 284 -18.13 6.75 22.86
N HIS A 285 -17.03 7.35 22.41
CA HIS A 285 -15.82 6.62 22.15
C HIS A 285 -15.21 6.25 23.51
N HIS A 286 -15.53 5.08 24.04
CA HIS A 286 -14.65 4.44 25.01
C HIS A 286 -13.39 4.09 24.22
N VAL A 287 -12.41 4.99 24.28
CA VAL A 287 -11.26 5.02 23.36
C VAL A 287 -10.49 3.70 23.33
N LYS A 288 -10.65 2.82 24.33
CA LYS A 288 -9.79 1.66 24.58
C LYS A 288 -10.57 0.58 25.32
N HIS A 289 -10.52 -0.67 24.84
CA HIS A 289 -11.14 -1.83 25.49
C HIS A 289 -10.09 -2.91 25.80
N ARG A 290 -9.79 -3.16 27.07
CA ARG A 290 -8.82 -4.19 27.51
C ARG A 290 -9.44 -5.20 28.46
N LYS A 291 -9.05 -6.47 28.30
CA LYS A 291 -9.40 -7.56 29.22
C LYS A 291 -8.16 -8.39 29.54
N VAL A 292 -7.78 -8.45 30.81
CA VAL A 292 -6.66 -9.25 31.32
C VAL A 292 -7.16 -10.45 32.11
N TYR A 293 -6.64 -11.61 31.75
CA TYR A 293 -6.98 -12.92 32.29
C TYR A 293 -5.77 -13.55 32.99
N ASN A 294 -6.04 -14.46 33.92
CA ASN A 294 -5.04 -15.23 34.64
C ASN A 294 -5.19 -16.72 34.28
N ALA A 295 -4.14 -17.31 33.69
CA ALA A 295 -4.09 -18.73 33.34
C ALA A 295 -3.75 -19.64 34.54
N ASN A 296 -3.45 -19.06 35.71
CA ASN A 296 -3.17 -19.72 36.98
C ASN A 296 -2.08 -20.78 36.87
N ASN A 297 -0.98 -20.46 36.18
CA ASN A 297 0.14 -21.35 35.85
C ASN A 297 -0.25 -22.59 35.02
N GLY A 298 -1.43 -22.56 34.40
CA GLY A 298 -1.88 -23.54 33.42
C GLY A 298 -1.68 -23.03 31.99
N THR A 299 -2.09 -23.83 31.01
CA THR A 299 -1.98 -23.48 29.57
C THR A 299 -3.33 -23.26 28.89
N LYS A 300 -4.44 -23.27 29.66
CA LYS A 300 -5.79 -23.05 29.12
C LYS A 300 -6.04 -21.55 28.96
N LEU A 301 -6.30 -21.11 27.74
CA LEU A 301 -6.61 -19.73 27.39
C LEU A 301 -8.13 -19.49 27.22
N PRO A 302 -8.64 -18.27 27.45
CA PRO A 302 -7.91 -17.13 28.03
C PRO A 302 -7.70 -17.26 29.55
N GLY A 303 -8.37 -18.19 30.23
CA GLY A 303 -8.27 -18.33 31.70
C GLY A 303 -9.35 -17.53 32.42
N LYS A 304 -9.07 -17.07 33.65
CA LYS A 304 -10.03 -16.32 34.47
C LYS A 304 -9.84 -14.82 34.29
N LEU A 305 -10.88 -14.08 33.90
CA LEU A 305 -10.85 -12.62 33.83
C LEU A 305 -10.54 -12.02 35.22
N ILE A 306 -9.60 -11.09 35.29
CA ILE A 306 -9.20 -10.42 36.54
C ILE A 306 -9.10 -8.90 36.43
N VAL A 307 -8.90 -8.33 35.23
CA VAL A 307 -8.97 -6.88 34.99
C VAL A 307 -9.75 -6.64 33.70
N SER A 308 -10.68 -5.70 33.73
CA SER A 308 -11.36 -5.13 32.55
C SER A 308 -11.06 -3.64 32.47
N GLU A 309 -11.44 -3.00 31.36
CA GLU A 309 -11.32 -1.55 31.19
C GLU A 309 -11.90 -0.79 32.41
N GLY A 310 -11.19 0.26 32.85
CA GLY A 310 -11.52 1.02 34.07
C GLY A 310 -11.25 0.29 35.39
N GLY A 311 -10.90 -1.00 35.37
CA GLY A 311 -10.61 -1.82 36.54
C GLY A 311 -9.15 -1.76 37.00
N ALA A 312 -8.89 -2.35 38.17
CA ALA A 312 -7.55 -2.54 38.72
C ALA A 312 -7.45 -3.91 39.41
N SER A 313 -6.23 -4.42 39.59
CA SER A 313 -5.93 -5.66 40.31
C SER A 313 -4.71 -5.52 41.22
N ASP A 314 -4.72 -6.25 42.33
CA ASP A 314 -3.56 -6.40 43.22
C ASP A 314 -2.46 -7.30 42.61
N ASP A 315 -2.81 -8.06 41.58
CA ASP A 315 -1.87 -8.83 40.77
C ASP A 315 -1.05 -7.88 39.89
N LYS A 316 0.19 -7.62 40.31
CA LYS A 316 1.10 -6.68 39.62
C LYS A 316 1.42 -7.06 38.19
N VAL A 317 1.45 -8.36 37.85
CA VAL A 317 1.73 -8.81 36.48
C VAL A 317 0.52 -8.51 35.60
N ALA A 318 -0.68 -8.80 36.09
CA ALA A 318 -1.91 -8.47 35.39
C ALA A 318 -2.14 -6.95 35.24
N GLN A 319 -1.84 -6.18 36.29
CA GLN A 319 -1.95 -4.73 36.26
C GLN A 319 -0.97 -4.13 35.24
N ALA A 320 0.27 -4.64 35.18
CA ALA A 320 1.23 -4.21 34.17
C ALA A 320 0.77 -4.56 32.75
N ALA A 321 0.27 -5.78 32.50
CA ALA A 321 -0.29 -6.15 31.20
C ALA A 321 -1.43 -5.20 30.77
N HIS A 322 -2.32 -4.84 31.71
CA HIS A 322 -3.40 -3.91 31.47
C HIS A 322 -2.88 -2.51 31.12
N ASP A 323 -2.00 -1.95 31.95
CA ASP A 323 -1.54 -0.57 31.80
C ASP A 323 -0.67 -0.39 30.56
N LEU A 324 0.25 -1.32 30.28
CA LEU A 324 1.19 -1.24 29.15
C LEU A 324 0.52 -1.52 27.81
N SER A 325 -0.47 -2.42 27.74
CA SER A 325 -1.29 -2.58 26.53
C SER A 325 -2.12 -1.31 26.26
N GLY A 326 -2.49 -0.58 27.31
CA GLY A 326 -3.12 0.72 27.16
C GLY A 326 -2.21 1.81 26.63
N VAL A 327 -0.95 1.87 27.09
CA VAL A 327 0.04 2.80 26.52
C VAL A 327 0.25 2.51 25.04
N THR A 328 0.32 1.23 24.68
CA THR A 328 0.50 0.81 23.29
C THR A 328 -0.69 1.21 22.41
N HIS A 329 -1.92 1.00 22.90
CA HIS A 329 -3.13 1.47 22.22
C HIS A 329 -3.12 3.00 22.04
N ASP A 330 -2.80 3.77 23.10
CA ASP A 330 -2.73 5.24 23.03
C ASP A 330 -1.72 5.72 21.99
N PHE A 331 -0.58 5.04 21.86
CA PHE A 331 0.42 5.32 20.84
C PHE A 331 -0.15 5.15 19.43
N TYR A 332 -0.74 3.99 19.13
CA TYR A 332 -1.31 3.71 17.80
C TYR A 332 -2.40 4.71 17.43
N LEU A 333 -3.27 5.04 18.39
CA LEU A 333 -4.32 6.03 18.17
C LEU A 333 -3.74 7.44 17.99
N ALA A 334 -2.85 7.89 18.87
CA ALA A 334 -2.31 9.24 18.84
C ALA A 334 -1.39 9.51 17.63
N LYS A 335 -0.61 8.51 17.21
CA LYS A 335 0.38 8.65 16.14
C LYS A 335 -0.18 8.34 14.75
N PHE A 336 -1.15 7.43 14.66
CA PHE A 336 -1.63 6.93 13.38
C PHE A 336 -3.14 7.02 13.20
N GLY A 337 -3.90 7.45 14.21
CA GLY A 337 -5.36 7.43 14.18
C GLY A 337 -5.95 6.01 14.13
N ARG A 338 -5.16 5.00 14.49
CA ARG A 338 -5.58 3.59 14.48
C ARG A 338 -6.25 3.25 15.80
N ASP A 339 -7.54 2.90 15.74
CA ASP A 339 -8.26 2.38 16.90
C ASP A 339 -8.06 0.87 17.07
N SER A 340 -7.25 0.49 18.06
CA SER A 340 -6.86 -0.90 18.35
C SER A 340 -6.10 -1.62 17.22
N PHE A 341 -5.87 -2.92 17.37
CA PHE A 341 -5.03 -3.70 16.45
C PHE A 341 -5.68 -4.00 15.10
N ASP A 342 -7.00 -3.80 14.93
CA ASP A 342 -7.75 -4.03 13.70
C ASP A 342 -8.25 -2.74 13.03
N ALA A 343 -7.89 -1.57 13.59
CA ALA A 343 -8.40 -0.25 13.19
C ALA A 343 -9.92 -0.06 13.35
N ALA A 344 -10.60 -0.96 14.08
CA ALA A 344 -12.04 -0.94 14.28
C ALA A 344 -12.42 -1.10 15.77
N GLY A 345 -11.48 -0.85 16.68
CA GLY A 345 -11.74 -0.82 18.13
C GLY A 345 -11.83 -2.21 18.78
N ALA A 346 -11.19 -3.24 18.20
CA ALA A 346 -11.19 -4.57 18.80
C ALA A 346 -10.73 -4.57 20.27
N THR A 347 -11.37 -5.41 21.09
CA THR A 347 -10.95 -5.62 22.48
C THR A 347 -9.57 -6.27 22.53
N ILE A 348 -8.66 -5.67 23.30
CA ILE A 348 -7.31 -6.19 23.55
C ILE A 348 -7.37 -7.22 24.68
N HIS A 349 -7.19 -8.50 24.33
CA HIS A 349 -7.13 -9.60 25.28
C HIS A 349 -5.69 -9.93 25.66
N SER A 350 -5.42 -10.01 26.96
CA SER A 350 -4.12 -10.38 27.54
C SER A 350 -4.27 -11.51 28.55
N THR A 351 -3.44 -12.55 28.50
CA THR A 351 -3.40 -13.60 29.52
C THR A 351 -2.04 -13.67 30.19
N VAL A 352 -2.01 -13.50 31.51
CA VAL A 352 -0.81 -13.59 32.35
C VAL A 352 -0.75 -14.92 33.12
N HIS A 353 0.39 -15.22 33.73
CA HIS A 353 0.66 -16.47 34.45
C HIS A 353 0.46 -17.72 33.59
N TYR A 354 0.88 -17.66 32.33
CA TYR A 354 0.80 -18.78 31.41
C TYR A 354 1.92 -19.79 31.66
N SER A 355 1.52 -21.04 31.90
CA SER A 355 2.42 -22.17 32.23
C SER A 355 3.29 -21.90 33.47
N LYS A 356 4.28 -22.76 33.74
CA LYS A 356 5.23 -22.61 34.85
C LYS A 356 6.62 -22.33 34.32
N ASN A 357 7.31 -21.35 34.90
CA ASN A 357 8.66 -20.94 34.51
C ASN A 357 8.80 -20.73 32.99
N TYR A 358 7.75 -20.19 32.35
CA TYR A 358 7.68 -20.07 30.91
C TYR A 358 8.44 -18.83 30.47
N VAL A 359 9.57 -19.02 29.79
CA VAL A 359 10.44 -17.96 29.31
C VAL A 359 10.02 -17.58 27.88
N ASN A 360 8.81 -17.04 27.73
CA ASN A 360 8.36 -16.43 26.48
C ASN A 360 7.09 -15.59 26.67
N ALA A 361 6.81 -14.74 25.68
CA ALA A 361 5.51 -14.15 25.42
C ALA A 361 5.13 -14.43 23.96
N PHE A 362 3.84 -14.34 23.61
CA PHE A 362 3.39 -14.48 22.23
C PHE A 362 1.98 -13.90 22.00
N TRP A 363 1.76 -13.37 20.79
CA TRP A 363 0.44 -13.25 20.18
C TRP A 363 0.04 -14.56 19.50
N ASN A 364 -1.15 -15.09 19.81
CA ASN A 364 -1.60 -16.39 19.29
C ASN A 364 -2.59 -16.31 18.12
N GLY A 365 -2.81 -15.12 17.55
CA GLY A 365 -3.85 -14.85 16.55
C GLY A 365 -5.13 -14.24 17.11
N GLN A 366 -5.32 -14.26 18.44
CA GLN A 366 -6.53 -13.75 19.11
C GLN A 366 -6.25 -12.95 20.38
N GLN A 367 -5.16 -13.24 21.10
CA GLN A 367 -4.79 -12.59 22.36
C GLN A 367 -3.28 -12.63 22.58
N MET A 368 -2.79 -11.71 23.42
CA MET A 368 -1.42 -11.73 23.93
C MET A 368 -1.33 -12.65 25.14
N VAL A 369 -0.24 -13.40 25.26
CA VAL A 369 -0.02 -14.39 26.33
C VAL A 369 1.38 -14.22 26.89
N TYR A 370 1.49 -14.14 28.22
CA TYR A 370 2.73 -13.84 28.91
C TYR A 370 3.08 -14.93 29.94
N GLY A 371 4.29 -15.45 29.83
CA GLY A 371 4.91 -16.24 30.88
C GLY A 371 5.50 -15.39 31.99
N ASP A 372 5.65 -15.98 33.17
CA ASP A 372 6.26 -15.33 34.34
C ASP A 372 7.80 -15.34 34.32
N GLY A 373 8.40 -15.96 33.30
CA GLY A 373 9.83 -16.25 33.28
C GLY A 373 10.23 -17.28 34.34
N ASP A 374 11.51 -17.65 34.38
CA ASP A 374 12.05 -18.61 35.32
C ASP A 374 12.78 -17.95 36.51
N GLY A 375 12.81 -16.62 36.54
CA GLY A 375 13.52 -15.82 37.54
C GLY A 375 15.04 -15.77 37.35
N TYR A 376 15.59 -16.45 36.34
CA TYR A 376 17.01 -16.45 36.01
C TYR A 376 17.28 -15.79 34.66
N TYR A 377 16.68 -16.32 33.59
CA TYR A 377 16.75 -15.75 32.25
C TYR A 377 15.74 -14.64 32.03
N ALA A 378 14.57 -14.73 32.66
CA ALA A 378 13.57 -13.67 32.59
C ALA A 378 12.74 -13.57 33.87
N SER A 379 12.31 -12.35 34.18
CA SER A 379 11.18 -12.06 35.08
C SER A 379 9.89 -11.92 34.24
N PRO A 380 8.71 -11.66 34.84
CA PRO A 380 7.44 -11.69 34.10
C PRO A 380 7.41 -10.74 32.89
N PHE A 381 7.18 -11.29 31.70
CA PHE A 381 7.23 -10.59 30.42
C PHE A 381 6.20 -9.46 30.31
N ALA A 382 5.03 -9.62 30.95
CA ALA A 382 3.98 -8.60 30.98
C ALA A 382 4.36 -7.31 31.74
N GLN A 383 5.51 -7.28 32.43
CA GLN A 383 6.00 -6.08 33.13
C GLN A 383 6.91 -5.20 32.27
N ASP A 384 7.25 -5.65 31.07
CA ASP A 384 8.10 -4.94 30.13
C ASP A 384 7.24 -4.29 29.03
N LEU A 385 7.43 -2.98 28.81
CA LEU A 385 6.63 -2.22 27.84
C LEU A 385 6.91 -2.70 26.42
N ASP A 386 8.16 -2.97 26.11
CA ASP A 386 8.59 -3.32 24.77
C ASP A 386 7.99 -4.66 24.40
N VAL A 387 7.99 -5.62 25.33
CA VAL A 387 7.36 -6.93 25.11
C VAL A 387 5.86 -6.77 24.87
N VAL A 388 5.15 -6.03 25.71
CA VAL A 388 3.70 -5.85 25.53
C VAL A 388 3.37 -5.15 24.20
N ALA A 389 4.16 -4.14 23.82
CA ALA A 389 4.01 -3.43 22.56
C ALA A 389 4.37 -4.30 21.34
N HIS A 390 5.41 -5.12 21.46
CA HIS A 390 5.85 -6.08 20.45
C HIS A 390 4.74 -7.10 20.18
N GLU A 391 4.17 -7.73 21.22
CA GLU A 391 3.09 -8.70 21.04
C GLU A 391 1.83 -8.09 20.42
N LEU A 392 1.45 -6.86 20.80
CA LEU A 392 0.30 -6.20 20.19
C LEU A 392 0.58 -5.81 18.73
N THR A 393 1.83 -5.53 18.37
CA THR A 393 2.22 -5.19 16.99
C THR A 393 2.20 -6.39 16.06
N HIS A 394 2.39 -7.62 16.57
CA HIS A 394 2.08 -8.82 15.78
C HIS A 394 0.61 -8.86 15.37
N ALA A 395 -0.31 -8.47 16.25
CA ALA A 395 -1.73 -8.35 15.91
C ALA A 395 -1.95 -7.30 14.81
N VAL A 396 -1.32 -6.12 14.92
CA VAL A 396 -1.38 -5.10 13.86
C VAL A 396 -0.87 -5.66 12.53
N THR A 397 0.29 -6.31 12.52
CA THR A 397 0.87 -6.92 11.31
C THR A 397 -0.05 -7.97 10.70
N GLN A 398 -0.76 -8.76 11.52
CA GLN A 398 -1.74 -9.75 11.05
C GLN A 398 -2.89 -9.11 10.26
N TYR A 399 -3.44 -7.99 10.75
CA TYR A 399 -4.59 -7.31 10.13
C TYR A 399 -4.19 -6.37 8.97
N GLU A 400 -2.90 -6.20 8.72
CA GLU A 400 -2.35 -5.35 7.65
C GLU A 400 -1.67 -6.19 6.56
N ALA A 401 -0.33 -6.18 6.50
CA ALA A 401 0.42 -6.92 5.48
C ALA A 401 0.31 -8.45 5.60
N SER A 402 -0.16 -8.97 6.74
CA SER A 402 -0.21 -10.41 7.07
C SER A 402 1.12 -11.13 6.78
N LEU A 403 2.24 -10.54 7.18
CA LEU A 403 3.59 -11.07 6.93
C LEU A 403 3.70 -12.51 7.43
N VAL A 404 3.95 -13.45 6.51
CA VAL A 404 4.16 -14.87 6.79
C VAL A 404 5.34 -14.99 7.74
N TYR A 405 5.13 -15.71 8.84
CA TYR A 405 6.12 -15.89 9.92
C TYR A 405 7.19 -16.92 9.55
N GLN A 406 7.91 -16.65 8.46
CA GLN A 406 8.98 -17.50 7.94
C GLN A 406 9.98 -16.66 7.11
N ASN A 407 11.27 -17.02 7.16
CA ASN A 407 12.33 -16.40 6.37
C ASN A 407 12.35 -14.85 6.48
N GLN A 408 12.46 -14.13 5.36
CA GLN A 408 12.56 -12.66 5.38
C GLN A 408 11.26 -11.97 5.78
N SER A 409 10.10 -12.48 5.35
CA SER A 409 8.81 -11.91 5.75
C SER A 409 8.59 -12.08 7.26
N GLY A 410 9.02 -13.20 7.83
CA GLY A 410 8.96 -13.42 9.28
C GLY A 410 9.97 -12.54 10.03
N ALA A 411 11.17 -12.34 9.49
CA ALA A 411 12.13 -11.41 10.07
C ALA A 411 11.65 -9.95 10.02
N LEU A 412 10.90 -9.56 8.99
CA LEU A 412 10.22 -8.27 8.91
C LEU A 412 9.04 -8.17 9.89
N ASN A 413 8.33 -9.26 10.13
CA ASN A 413 7.26 -9.34 11.13
C ASN A 413 7.84 -9.07 12.54
N GLU A 414 8.90 -9.78 12.92
CA GLU A 414 9.65 -9.56 14.15
C GLU A 414 10.21 -8.13 14.26
N ALA A 415 10.86 -7.65 13.20
CA ALA A 415 11.44 -6.31 13.20
C ALA A 415 10.36 -5.23 13.32
N MET A 416 9.20 -5.38 12.68
CA MET A 416 8.11 -4.42 12.81
C MET A 416 7.60 -4.34 14.26
N SER A 417 7.50 -5.48 14.94
CA SER A 417 7.14 -5.53 16.36
C SER A 417 8.18 -4.85 17.26
N ASP A 418 9.47 -5.08 17.03
CA ASP A 418 10.55 -4.36 17.76
C ASP A 418 10.57 -2.86 17.45
N ILE A 419 10.35 -2.48 16.19
CA ILE A 419 10.34 -1.07 15.73
C ILE A 419 9.22 -0.28 16.39
N MET A 420 8.01 -0.83 16.41
CA MET A 420 6.88 -0.16 17.05
C MET A 420 7.02 -0.17 18.57
N ALA A 421 7.58 -1.22 19.17
CA ALA A 421 7.91 -1.26 20.58
C ALA A 421 8.85 -0.10 20.98
N ALA A 422 9.94 0.11 20.24
CA ALA A 422 10.84 1.25 20.45
C ALA A 422 10.13 2.60 20.28
N ALA A 423 9.22 2.72 19.31
CA ALA A 423 8.45 3.95 19.11
C ALA A 423 7.43 4.20 20.25
N VAL A 424 6.84 3.14 20.81
CA VAL A 424 5.95 3.20 21.98
C VAL A 424 6.72 3.59 23.23
N ASP A 425 7.91 3.02 23.46
CA ASP A 425 8.79 3.41 24.57
C ASP A 425 9.16 4.90 24.47
N ALA A 426 9.60 5.34 23.28
CA ALA A 426 9.90 6.75 23.04
C ALA A 426 8.68 7.67 23.25
N PHE A 427 7.47 7.22 22.90
CA PHE A 427 6.25 7.96 23.12
C PHE A 427 5.92 8.14 24.61
N LYS A 428 6.11 7.08 25.41
CA LYS A 428 5.84 7.10 26.86
C LYS A 428 6.92 7.85 27.64
N ASN A 429 8.18 7.56 27.35
CA ASN A 429 9.33 7.91 28.19
C ASN A 429 10.25 8.97 27.57
N GLY A 430 10.01 9.36 26.31
CA GLY A 430 10.95 10.14 25.51
C GLY A 430 12.09 9.28 24.97
N VAL A 431 12.76 9.77 23.92
CA VAL A 431 13.90 9.05 23.32
C VAL A 431 15.07 9.02 24.29
N SER A 432 15.58 7.83 24.60
CA SER A 432 16.77 7.62 25.42
C SER A 432 17.64 6.48 24.88
N ALA A 433 18.74 6.16 25.55
CA ALA A 433 19.54 4.98 25.20
C ALA A 433 18.77 3.66 25.38
N LYS A 434 17.79 3.63 26.30
CA LYS A 434 16.97 2.44 26.58
C LYS A 434 15.97 2.13 25.48
N THR A 435 15.53 3.13 24.74
CA THR A 435 14.61 2.99 23.59
C THR A 435 15.10 2.01 22.52
N TRP A 436 16.39 1.72 22.49
CA TRP A 436 17.01 0.81 21.52
C TRP A 436 17.40 -0.54 22.11
N LEU A 437 17.02 -0.80 23.35
CA LEU A 437 17.13 -2.07 24.05
C LEU A 437 15.74 -2.70 24.05
N LEU A 438 15.63 -4.02 23.81
CA LEU A 438 14.35 -4.71 23.85
C LEU A 438 14.32 -5.65 25.05
N ALA A 439 13.22 -5.58 25.81
CA ALA A 439 12.96 -6.42 26.97
C ALA A 439 13.99 -6.21 28.11
N GLU A 440 14.59 -5.03 28.20
CA GLU A 440 15.67 -4.72 29.15
C GLU A 440 15.19 -4.63 30.60
N THR A 441 13.88 -4.51 30.82
CA THR A 441 13.30 -4.50 32.17
C THR A 441 13.06 -5.91 32.69
N CYS A 442 12.77 -6.88 31.82
CA CYS A 442 12.47 -8.25 32.25
C CYS A 442 13.60 -9.27 32.01
N TRP A 443 14.50 -9.03 31.06
CA TRP A 443 15.57 -9.96 30.69
C TRP A 443 16.67 -10.01 31.75
N THR A 444 17.13 -11.23 32.07
CA THR A 444 18.28 -11.51 32.95
C THR A 444 18.37 -10.58 34.17
N PRO A 445 17.37 -10.56 35.07
CA PRO A 445 17.21 -9.52 36.10
C PRO A 445 18.39 -9.38 37.10
N GLY A 446 19.33 -10.34 37.11
CA GLY A 446 20.58 -10.29 37.87
C GLY A 446 21.76 -9.64 37.13
N VAL A 447 21.60 -9.27 35.87
CA VAL A 447 22.60 -8.63 35.01
C VAL A 447 22.14 -7.20 34.74
N ALA A 448 23.06 -6.24 34.91
CA ALA A 448 22.71 -4.83 34.77
C ALA A 448 23.00 -4.34 33.35
N ASN A 449 22.05 -3.62 32.76
CA ASN A 449 22.14 -2.94 31.46
C ASN A 449 22.35 -3.90 30.27
N ASP A 450 21.85 -5.12 30.36
CA ASP A 450 21.64 -5.97 29.19
C ASP A 450 20.17 -5.99 28.78
N ALA A 451 19.91 -6.60 27.63
CA ALA A 451 18.63 -6.68 26.96
C ALA A 451 18.58 -7.97 26.13
N MET A 452 17.38 -8.39 25.74
CA MET A 452 17.19 -9.56 24.90
C MET A 452 17.70 -9.30 23.48
N ARG A 453 17.42 -8.11 22.92
CA ARG A 453 17.92 -7.64 21.62
C ARG A 453 18.35 -6.16 21.70
N TYR A 454 19.21 -5.74 20.76
CA TYR A 454 19.79 -4.40 20.71
C TYR A 454 19.62 -3.80 19.31
N MET A 455 18.73 -2.83 19.11
CA MET A 455 18.48 -2.29 17.75
C MET A 455 19.68 -1.53 17.19
N SER A 456 20.43 -0.81 18.04
CA SER A 456 21.58 -0.02 17.62
C SER A 456 22.84 -0.85 17.36
N ASN A 457 22.90 -2.08 17.86
CA ASN A 457 24.00 -3.02 17.68
C ASN A 457 23.52 -4.47 17.79
N PRO A 458 22.79 -5.01 16.80
CA PRO A 458 22.11 -6.30 16.93
C PRO A 458 23.03 -7.44 17.35
N THR A 459 24.24 -7.51 16.82
CA THR A 459 25.20 -8.58 17.14
C THR A 459 25.64 -8.66 18.61
N GLN A 460 25.29 -7.66 19.44
CA GLN A 460 25.60 -7.64 20.87
C GLN A 460 24.90 -8.76 21.66
N ASP A 461 23.74 -9.22 21.20
CA ASP A 461 23.04 -10.38 21.78
C ASP A 461 23.68 -11.73 21.39
N LYS A 462 24.67 -11.71 20.48
CA LYS A 462 25.41 -12.87 19.94
C LYS A 462 24.55 -13.82 19.09
N GLN A 463 23.34 -13.43 18.72
CA GLN A 463 22.42 -14.20 17.90
C GLN A 463 22.00 -13.43 16.64
N SER A 464 21.65 -12.16 16.78
CA SER A 464 21.10 -11.34 15.71
C SER A 464 22.14 -10.94 14.68
N TYR A 465 21.72 -10.93 13.42
CA TYR A 465 22.50 -10.39 12.31
C TYR A 465 22.08 -8.95 12.05
N ASP A 466 23.04 -8.11 11.66
CA ASP A 466 22.85 -6.68 11.39
C ASP A 466 23.17 -6.31 9.92
N TYR A 467 23.64 -7.28 9.11
CA TYR A 467 24.11 -7.06 7.74
C TYR A 467 23.58 -8.14 6.77
N TYR A 468 22.81 -7.73 5.77
CA TYR A 468 22.07 -8.60 4.86
C TYR A 468 22.92 -9.64 4.09
N PRO A 469 24.13 -9.33 3.60
CA PRO A 469 25.01 -10.33 3.00
C PRO A 469 25.46 -11.45 3.95
N GLU A 470 25.45 -11.20 5.27
CA GLU A 470 25.84 -12.19 6.29
C GLU A 470 24.64 -12.95 6.88
N ARG A 471 23.41 -12.58 6.52
CA ARG A 471 22.16 -13.09 7.13
C ARG A 471 22.12 -14.62 7.26
N TYR A 472 21.41 -15.10 8.27
CA TYR A 472 21.14 -16.51 8.46
C TYR A 472 20.24 -17.06 7.33
N THR A 473 20.63 -18.19 6.73
CA THR A 473 19.89 -18.85 5.63
C THR A 473 19.52 -20.30 5.96
N GLY A 474 19.60 -20.72 7.22
CA GLY A 474 19.21 -22.05 7.67
C GLY A 474 17.70 -22.16 7.93
N GLN A 475 17.26 -23.28 8.51
CA GLN A 475 15.83 -23.58 8.75
C GLN A 475 15.38 -23.41 10.20
N GLN A 476 16.32 -23.22 11.15
CA GLN A 476 15.94 -22.99 12.54
C GLN A 476 15.19 -21.67 12.68
N ASP A 477 14.40 -21.53 13.75
CA ASP A 477 13.71 -20.27 14.05
C ASP A 477 12.87 -19.78 12.86
N ASN A 478 12.13 -20.70 12.24
CA ASN A 478 11.32 -20.45 11.04
C ASN A 478 12.11 -19.82 9.88
N GLY A 479 13.40 -20.13 9.73
CA GLY A 479 14.26 -19.46 8.75
C GLY A 479 14.97 -18.21 9.29
N GLY A 480 15.17 -18.15 10.62
CA GLY A 480 15.84 -17.08 11.33
C GLY A 480 15.03 -15.80 11.43
N VAL A 481 13.75 -15.88 11.83
CA VAL A 481 12.88 -14.70 11.95
C VAL A 481 13.38 -13.76 13.05
N HIS A 482 13.67 -14.26 14.25
CA HIS A 482 14.24 -13.45 15.33
C HIS A 482 15.70 -13.11 15.03
N ILE A 483 16.44 -14.04 14.40
CA ILE A 483 17.86 -13.89 14.06
C ILE A 483 18.12 -12.77 13.04
N ASN A 484 17.32 -12.71 11.97
CA ASN A 484 17.51 -11.75 10.88
C ASN A 484 16.76 -10.43 11.09
N SER A 485 15.86 -10.35 12.08
CA SER A 485 15.14 -9.11 12.44
C SER A 485 16.10 -7.94 12.72
N GLY A 486 17.27 -8.24 13.28
CA GLY A 486 18.34 -7.28 13.57
C GLY A 486 18.75 -6.40 12.37
N ILE A 487 18.62 -6.88 11.14
CA ILE A 487 18.93 -6.12 9.91
C ILE A 487 17.98 -4.93 9.77
N ALA A 488 16.67 -5.18 9.90
CA ALA A 488 15.66 -4.13 9.78
C ALA A 488 15.60 -3.26 11.06
N ASN A 489 15.85 -3.84 12.23
CA ASN A 489 15.99 -3.09 13.48
C ASN A 489 17.12 -2.04 13.39
N LEU A 490 18.28 -2.43 12.87
CA LEU A 490 19.39 -1.51 12.68
C LEU A 490 19.09 -0.46 11.59
N ALA A 491 18.42 -0.84 10.50
CA ALA A 491 18.00 0.12 9.48
C ALA A 491 17.07 1.19 10.09
N PHE A 492 16.08 0.79 10.88
CA PHE A 492 15.19 1.73 11.57
C PHE A 492 15.92 2.61 12.59
N TYR A 493 16.84 2.03 13.39
CA TYR A 493 17.68 2.79 14.31
C TYR A 493 18.46 3.88 13.58
N LEU A 494 19.15 3.52 12.49
CA LEU A 494 19.95 4.45 11.70
C LEU A 494 19.09 5.51 11.02
N LEU A 495 17.90 5.16 10.51
CA LEU A 495 16.96 6.14 9.97
C LEU A 495 16.51 7.15 11.03
N SER A 496 16.29 6.66 12.25
CA SER A 496 15.83 7.46 13.38
C SER A 496 16.91 8.37 13.95
N GLN A 497 18.10 7.82 14.24
CA GLN A 497 19.19 8.49 14.97
C GLN A 497 20.32 8.99 14.08
N GLY A 498 20.34 8.58 12.81
CA GLY A 498 21.46 8.80 11.91
C GLY A 498 22.69 7.99 12.29
N GLY A 499 23.81 8.25 11.60
CA GLY A 499 25.10 7.65 11.90
C GLY A 499 25.54 6.60 10.87
N LYS A 500 26.34 5.63 11.31
CA LYS A 500 26.90 4.57 10.45
C LYS A 500 26.64 3.19 11.05
N HIS A 501 26.73 2.17 10.22
CA HIS A 501 26.68 0.78 10.67
C HIS A 501 27.71 0.53 11.80
N PRO A 502 27.31 -0.02 12.97
CA PRO A 502 28.16 -0.10 14.18
C PRO A 502 29.44 -0.93 13.97
N ARG A 503 29.38 -1.95 13.10
CA ARG A 503 30.53 -2.76 12.69
C ARG A 503 31.27 -2.27 11.43
N ASN A 504 30.98 -1.06 10.94
CA ASN A 504 31.55 -0.49 9.70
C ASN A 504 31.46 -1.43 8.48
N LYS A 505 30.34 -2.15 8.31
CA LYS A 505 30.13 -3.04 7.14
C LYS A 505 29.97 -2.29 5.83
N THR A 506 29.53 -1.04 5.93
CA THR A 506 29.40 -0.09 4.82
C THR A 506 29.91 1.28 5.28
N ASN A 507 30.27 2.13 4.31
CA ASN A 507 30.73 3.50 4.58
C ASN A 507 29.58 4.52 4.62
N THR A 508 28.34 4.07 4.40
CA THR A 508 27.14 4.90 4.29
C THR A 508 26.87 5.65 5.59
N VAL A 509 26.63 6.94 5.46
CA VAL A 509 26.19 7.81 6.57
C VAL A 509 24.72 8.08 6.39
N VAL A 510 23.93 7.73 7.40
CA VAL A 510 22.49 7.91 7.40
C VAL A 510 22.16 9.24 8.07
N PRO A 511 21.44 10.16 7.39
CA PRO A 511 20.89 11.35 8.03
C PRO A 511 19.81 10.97 9.05
N ALA A 512 19.79 11.64 10.20
CA ALA A 512 18.77 11.40 11.21
C ALA A 512 17.44 12.06 10.82
N LEU A 513 16.36 11.30 10.74
CA LEU A 513 15.00 11.83 10.55
C LEU A 513 14.25 12.03 11.87
N GLY A 514 14.69 11.38 12.95
CA GLY A 514 13.95 11.28 14.20
C GLY A 514 12.96 10.11 14.19
N ILE A 515 12.73 9.53 15.38
CA ILE A 515 11.94 8.30 15.54
C ILE A 515 10.48 8.47 15.10
N ASP A 516 9.88 9.65 15.31
CA ASP A 516 8.49 9.91 14.92
C ASP A 516 8.30 9.79 13.40
N LYS A 517 9.22 10.38 12.60
CA LYS A 517 9.17 10.28 11.14
C LYS A 517 9.47 8.86 10.66
N ALA A 518 10.48 8.23 11.25
CA ALA A 518 10.85 6.86 10.91
C ALA A 518 9.68 5.89 11.19
N ALA A 519 9.00 6.03 12.33
CA ALA A 519 7.85 5.19 12.69
C ALA A 519 6.67 5.39 11.73
N GLN A 520 6.37 6.64 11.33
CA GLN A 520 5.33 6.91 10.31
C GLN A 520 5.66 6.26 8.95
N ILE A 521 6.92 6.30 8.53
CA ILE A 521 7.38 5.66 7.30
C ILE A 521 7.19 4.14 7.36
N PHE A 522 7.66 3.50 8.43
CA PHE A 522 7.55 2.04 8.59
C PHE A 522 6.09 1.58 8.77
N TYR A 523 5.28 2.34 9.52
CA TYR A 523 3.85 2.06 9.68
C TYR A 523 3.10 2.14 8.35
N ARG A 524 3.36 3.18 7.55
CA ARG A 524 2.77 3.32 6.21
C ARG A 524 3.26 2.23 5.25
N ALA A 525 4.53 1.85 5.33
CA ALA A 525 5.04 0.70 4.57
C ALA A 525 4.27 -0.59 4.90
N LEU A 526 4.06 -0.86 6.20
CA LEU A 526 3.30 -2.03 6.67
C LEU A 526 1.86 -2.05 6.20
N THR A 527 1.16 -0.92 6.29
CA THR A 527 -0.30 -0.83 6.07
C THR A 527 -0.70 -0.66 4.59
N ASN A 528 0.21 -0.14 3.74
CA ASN A 528 -0.15 0.22 2.35
C ASN A 528 0.65 -0.51 1.27
N TYR A 529 1.83 -1.04 1.58
CA TYR A 529 2.78 -1.48 0.55
C TYR A 529 3.27 -2.91 0.72
N LEU A 530 3.52 -3.34 1.95
CA LEU A 530 3.98 -4.68 2.24
C LEU A 530 2.86 -5.70 2.03
N ASN A 531 3.25 -6.88 1.54
CA ASN A 531 2.37 -8.04 1.41
C ASN A 531 2.95 -9.23 2.18
N SER A 532 2.18 -10.30 2.28
CA SER A 532 2.48 -11.44 3.16
C SER A 532 3.84 -12.11 2.93
N ASN A 533 4.43 -12.02 1.73
CA ASN A 533 5.72 -12.63 1.39
C ASN A 533 6.84 -11.62 1.17
N ALA A 534 6.70 -10.40 1.69
CA ALA A 534 7.69 -9.34 1.52
C ALA A 534 9.10 -9.78 1.95
N THR A 535 10.08 -9.38 1.14
CA THR A 535 11.51 -9.51 1.38
C THR A 535 12.08 -8.21 1.96
N PHE A 536 13.33 -8.23 2.43
CA PHE A 536 13.99 -7.00 2.88
C PHE A 536 14.13 -5.96 1.75
N GLN A 537 14.22 -6.39 0.49
CA GLN A 537 14.22 -5.48 -0.66
C GLN A 537 12.84 -4.82 -0.83
N ASP A 538 11.76 -5.60 -0.72
CA ASP A 538 10.40 -5.05 -0.75
C ASP A 538 10.17 -4.04 0.39
N ALA A 539 10.73 -4.30 1.59
CA ALA A 539 10.68 -3.36 2.70
C ALA A 539 11.47 -2.07 2.44
N ARG A 540 12.61 -2.16 1.77
CA ARG A 540 13.37 -0.99 1.32
C ARG A 540 12.56 -0.13 0.37
N ASP A 541 11.93 -0.74 -0.62
CA ASP A 541 11.14 -0.03 -1.63
C ASP A 541 9.85 0.55 -1.03
N ALA A 542 9.15 -0.23 -0.19
CA ALA A 542 7.94 0.19 0.50
C ALA A 542 8.16 1.37 1.44
N THR A 543 9.26 1.36 2.21
CA THR A 543 9.60 2.48 3.09
C THR A 543 10.06 3.72 2.32
N ALA A 544 10.74 3.55 1.17
CA ALA A 544 11.10 4.68 0.31
C ALA A 544 9.84 5.33 -0.31
N GLN A 545 8.90 4.51 -0.80
CA GLN A 545 7.62 4.98 -1.30
C GLN A 545 6.83 5.71 -0.21
N ALA A 546 6.74 5.13 0.99
CA ALA A 546 6.08 5.77 2.13
C ALA A 546 6.71 7.12 2.49
N ALA A 547 8.05 7.23 2.49
CA ALA A 547 8.74 8.49 2.74
C ALA A 547 8.47 9.54 1.67
N SER A 548 8.37 9.13 0.40
CA SER A 548 8.08 10.06 -0.72
C SER A 548 6.69 10.69 -0.63
N GLU A 549 5.74 9.99 -0.03
CA GLU A 549 4.36 10.48 0.15
C GLU A 549 4.18 11.31 1.41
N LEU A 550 4.89 10.94 2.49
CA LEU A 550 4.77 11.62 3.78
C LEU A 550 5.63 12.88 3.86
N TYR A 551 6.78 12.89 3.17
CA TYR A 551 7.82 13.90 3.34
C TYR A 551 8.44 14.31 2.00
N ASP A 552 9.73 14.59 1.99
CA ASP A 552 10.51 15.14 0.88
C ASP A 552 11.55 14.14 0.36
N ALA A 553 12.28 14.53 -0.69
CA ALA A 553 13.33 13.72 -1.28
C ALA A 553 14.50 13.41 -0.32
N GLU A 554 14.70 14.25 0.71
CA GLU A 554 15.74 14.05 1.72
C GLU A 554 15.37 12.89 2.66
N ALA A 555 14.08 12.77 3.03
CA ALA A 555 13.57 11.62 3.76
C ALA A 555 13.71 10.32 2.96
N VAL A 556 13.39 10.33 1.66
CA VAL A 556 13.58 9.17 0.77
C VAL A 556 15.05 8.77 0.69
N ALA A 557 15.95 9.74 0.55
CA ALA A 557 17.39 9.49 0.53
C ALA A 557 17.88 8.88 1.86
N ALA A 558 17.38 9.35 3.00
CA ALA A 558 17.71 8.80 4.31
C ALA A 558 17.24 7.35 4.49
N VAL A 559 16.03 7.01 4.00
CA VAL A 559 15.53 5.63 3.98
C VAL A 559 16.46 4.72 3.18
N HIS A 560 16.81 5.13 1.96
CA HIS A 560 17.74 4.34 1.15
C HIS A 560 19.12 4.24 1.78
N ALA A 561 19.62 5.31 2.42
CA ALA A 561 20.87 5.27 3.15
C ALA A 561 20.81 4.26 4.31
N ALA A 562 19.71 4.20 5.05
CA ALA A 562 19.50 3.24 6.13
C ALA A 562 19.55 1.78 5.66
N TRP A 563 18.81 1.43 4.61
CA TRP A 563 18.84 0.08 4.04
C TRP A 563 20.17 -0.27 3.37
N THR A 564 20.82 0.71 2.72
CA THR A 564 22.19 0.53 2.20
C THR A 564 23.17 0.30 3.35
N ALA A 565 23.03 0.98 4.48
CA ALA A 565 23.95 0.85 5.60
C ALA A 565 24.01 -0.60 6.12
N VAL A 566 22.87 -1.30 6.10
CA VAL A 566 22.73 -2.72 6.48
C VAL A 566 22.86 -3.70 5.31
N GLY A 567 23.25 -3.23 4.13
CA GLY A 567 23.57 -4.06 2.96
C GLY A 567 22.37 -4.68 2.24
N VAL A 568 21.15 -4.21 2.51
CA VAL A 568 19.96 -4.64 1.77
C VAL A 568 19.99 -3.97 0.39
N PRO A 569 19.93 -4.72 -0.73
CA PRO A 569 20.07 -4.12 -2.06
C PRO A 569 18.81 -3.32 -2.46
N GLY A 570 18.93 -2.35 -3.38
CA GLY A 570 17.76 -1.70 -4.03
C GLY A 570 17.59 -0.19 -3.79
N GLY A 571 18.63 0.65 -3.96
CA GLY A 571 18.45 2.11 -3.89
C GLY A 571 17.64 2.68 -5.06
N PRO A 572 17.47 4.02 -5.15
CA PRO A 572 16.89 4.65 -6.34
C PRO A 572 17.62 4.23 -7.61
N ASN A 573 18.87 3.76 -7.44
CA ASN A 573 19.59 2.92 -8.37
C ASN A 573 19.88 1.57 -7.69
N GLY A 574 19.58 0.46 -8.37
CA GLY A 574 19.88 -0.90 -7.94
C GLY A 574 21.39 -1.16 -7.83
N ASP A 575 22.00 -0.67 -6.75
CA ASP A 575 23.45 -0.75 -6.55
C ASP A 575 23.80 -1.97 -5.69
N GLY A 576 24.24 -3.03 -6.37
CA GLY A 576 24.97 -4.13 -5.76
C GLY A 576 26.41 -3.70 -5.48
N GLY A 577 26.61 -3.07 -4.32
CA GLY A 577 27.85 -2.97 -3.52
C GLY A 577 29.19 -2.72 -4.22
N GLY A 578 29.82 -1.57 -3.93
CA GLY A 578 31.28 -1.46 -3.92
C GLY A 578 31.90 -0.07 -4.11
N ASP A 579 32.05 0.64 -2.99
CA ASP A 579 33.09 1.64 -2.67
C ASP A 579 32.98 3.10 -3.21
N GLY A 580 32.71 4.01 -2.28
CA GLY A 580 33.59 5.14 -1.98
C GLY A 580 33.51 6.42 -2.83
N GLY A 581 32.94 7.47 -2.24
CA GLY A 581 33.59 8.79 -2.21
C GLY A 581 32.93 9.95 -2.96
N ASP A 582 32.43 10.90 -2.16
CA ASP A 582 32.49 12.37 -2.31
C ASP A 582 31.79 13.04 -3.51
N GLY A 583 31.25 14.24 -3.25
CA GLY A 583 30.48 15.07 -4.19
C GLY A 583 31.33 15.71 -5.30
N GLY A 584 31.89 14.90 -6.18
CA GLY A 584 32.47 15.31 -7.46
C GLY A 584 31.81 14.54 -8.60
N GLU A 585 31.77 15.14 -9.80
CA GLU A 585 31.35 14.47 -11.04
C GLU A 585 31.76 12.99 -11.06
N GLN A 586 30.78 12.10 -11.17
CA GLN A 586 30.98 10.65 -11.20
C GLN A 586 31.95 10.29 -12.34
N SER A 587 33.22 10.03 -11.99
CA SER A 587 34.28 9.66 -12.92
C SER A 587 34.06 8.20 -13.36
N CYS A 588 33.23 7.98 -14.37
CA CYS A 588 33.08 6.67 -14.98
C CYS A 588 34.34 6.29 -15.77
N SER A 589 34.92 5.13 -15.47
CA SER A 589 36.09 4.59 -16.18
C SER A 589 35.65 3.56 -17.22
N GLY A 590 35.98 3.78 -18.49
CA GLY A 590 35.57 2.89 -19.59
C GLY A 590 35.76 3.53 -20.95
N THR A 591 35.23 2.86 -21.98
CA THR A 591 35.22 3.40 -23.36
C THR A 591 33.96 4.25 -23.54
N PRO A 592 34.07 5.55 -23.88
CA PRO A 592 32.91 6.40 -24.10
C PRO A 592 32.31 6.21 -25.50
N PHE A 593 30.99 6.13 -25.56
CA PHE A 593 30.18 6.09 -26.76
C PHE A 593 29.24 7.30 -26.76
N LYS A 594 29.26 8.08 -27.84
CA LYS A 594 28.42 9.27 -27.96
C LYS A 594 27.25 8.96 -28.90
N GLY A 595 26.05 9.38 -28.50
CA GLY A 595 24.85 9.27 -29.31
C GLY A 595 23.93 10.48 -29.14
N ASN A 596 22.82 10.48 -29.87
CA ASN A 596 21.82 11.53 -29.81
C ASN A 596 20.43 10.91 -29.92
N LEU A 597 19.54 11.29 -29.00
CA LEU A 597 18.14 10.88 -29.04
C LEU A 597 17.28 12.09 -29.42
N SER A 598 16.52 11.96 -30.51
CA SER A 598 15.80 13.07 -31.14
C SER A 598 14.48 13.47 -30.44
N GLY A 599 14.10 12.76 -29.37
CA GLY A 599 12.86 13.01 -28.62
C GLY A 599 12.45 11.81 -27.77
N SER A 600 11.38 11.98 -26.99
CA SER A 600 10.80 10.93 -26.16
C SER A 600 10.45 9.68 -26.98
N GLY A 601 10.70 8.50 -26.39
CA GLY A 601 10.50 7.19 -26.99
C GLY A 601 11.55 6.79 -28.02
N LYS A 602 12.60 7.59 -28.23
CA LYS A 602 13.73 7.22 -29.11
C LYS A 602 14.78 6.42 -28.35
N ASP A 603 15.42 5.50 -29.03
CA ASP A 603 16.46 4.67 -28.47
C ASP A 603 17.69 4.55 -29.39
N GLN A 604 18.80 4.12 -28.80
CA GLN A 604 20.03 3.82 -29.51
C GLN A 604 20.76 2.67 -28.80
N PHE A 605 21.26 1.72 -29.59
CA PHE A 605 22.03 0.58 -29.07
C PHE A 605 23.54 0.87 -29.08
N GLU A 606 24.25 0.34 -28.09
CA GLU A 606 25.69 0.52 -27.91
C GLU A 606 26.38 -0.81 -27.54
N PRO A 607 27.64 -1.01 -27.97
CA PRO A 607 28.52 -0.06 -28.67
C PRO A 607 28.25 0.03 -30.18
N GLY A 608 28.14 1.25 -30.71
CA GLY A 608 28.09 1.56 -32.14
C GLY A 608 26.88 0.99 -32.89
N GLY A 609 25.71 0.92 -32.24
CA GLY A 609 24.50 0.31 -32.81
C GLY A 609 24.50 -1.22 -32.81
N SER A 610 25.41 -1.85 -32.05
CA SER A 610 25.64 -3.30 -32.08
C SER A 610 25.87 -3.89 -30.67
N TYR A 611 26.52 -5.05 -30.60
CA TYR A 611 26.85 -5.78 -29.39
C TYR A 611 28.36 -6.00 -29.24
N TYR A 612 28.79 -6.35 -28.02
CA TYR A 612 30.14 -6.82 -27.71
C TYR A 612 30.11 -8.25 -27.16
N SER A 613 31.27 -8.92 -27.12
CA SER A 613 31.41 -10.26 -26.55
C SER A 613 32.52 -10.31 -25.52
N THR A 614 32.31 -11.02 -24.41
CA THR A 614 33.37 -11.33 -23.43
C THR A 614 33.55 -12.83 -23.27
N LYS A 615 34.80 -13.26 -23.04
CA LYS A 615 35.18 -14.66 -22.77
C LYS A 615 35.27 -14.97 -21.27
N ALA A 616 35.25 -13.95 -20.42
CA ALA A 616 35.34 -14.07 -18.97
C ALA A 616 33.99 -13.73 -18.33
N SER A 617 33.71 -14.36 -17.19
CA SER A 617 32.65 -13.88 -16.29
C SER A 617 33.19 -12.72 -15.46
N GLY A 618 32.38 -11.69 -15.23
CA GLY A 618 32.76 -10.56 -14.39
C GLY A 618 31.81 -9.36 -14.55
N SER A 619 32.27 -8.20 -14.11
CA SER A 619 31.47 -6.98 -14.04
C SER A 619 31.33 -6.28 -15.41
N HIS A 620 30.10 -6.06 -15.84
CA HIS A 620 29.73 -5.16 -16.92
C HIS A 620 29.21 -3.86 -16.31
N THR A 621 29.82 -2.73 -16.64
CA THR A 621 29.43 -1.42 -16.12
C THR A 621 29.13 -0.46 -17.27
N GLY A 622 28.02 0.27 -17.16
CA GLY A 622 27.63 1.35 -18.06
C GLY A 622 27.23 2.59 -17.29
N CYS A 623 27.75 3.76 -17.67
CA CYS A 623 27.34 5.05 -17.16
C CYS A 623 26.86 5.96 -18.28
N LEU A 624 25.61 6.37 -18.22
CA LEU A 624 24.98 7.28 -19.15
C LEU A 624 24.96 8.70 -18.57
N ALA A 625 25.33 9.67 -19.39
CA ALA A 625 25.15 11.09 -19.09
C ALA A 625 24.49 11.79 -20.29
N GLY A 626 23.30 12.33 -20.09
CA GLY A 626 22.51 13.10 -21.05
C GLY A 626 22.42 14.59 -20.70
N PRO A 627 21.62 15.38 -21.44
CA PRO A 627 21.45 16.80 -21.18
C PRO A 627 20.47 17.06 -20.01
N ALA A 628 20.70 18.13 -19.24
CA ALA A 628 19.80 18.50 -18.15
C ALA A 628 18.36 18.75 -18.64
N GLY A 629 17.38 18.21 -17.91
CA GLY A 629 15.95 18.30 -18.25
C GLY A 629 15.46 17.23 -19.24
N ALA A 630 16.33 16.30 -19.65
CA ALA A 630 15.92 15.05 -20.28
C ALA A 630 15.89 13.91 -19.25
N ASP A 631 15.16 12.86 -19.59
CA ASP A 631 14.98 11.63 -18.82
C ASP A 631 15.37 10.47 -19.72
N PHE A 632 16.57 9.93 -19.52
CA PHE A 632 17.14 8.90 -20.38
C PHE A 632 17.40 7.63 -19.57
N ASP A 633 16.88 6.49 -20.00
CA ASP A 633 17.07 5.18 -19.38
C ASP A 633 18.24 4.41 -19.98
N LEU A 634 18.80 3.47 -19.21
CA LEU A 634 19.86 2.56 -19.64
C LEU A 634 19.50 1.09 -19.39
N TYR A 635 19.63 0.25 -20.41
CA TYR A 635 19.36 -1.18 -20.34
C TYR A 635 20.56 -2.00 -20.80
N LEU A 636 20.81 -3.14 -20.15
CA LEU A 636 21.77 -4.15 -20.58
C LEU A 636 21.02 -5.41 -21.01
N TYR A 637 21.37 -5.93 -22.18
CA TYR A 637 20.87 -7.19 -22.71
C TYR A 637 22.00 -8.21 -22.88
N LYS A 638 21.68 -9.49 -22.69
CA LYS A 638 22.55 -10.62 -22.95
C LYS A 638 21.91 -11.55 -23.99
N TRP A 639 22.70 -12.00 -24.97
CA TRP A 639 22.26 -13.00 -25.93
C TRP A 639 22.20 -14.38 -25.27
N ASN A 640 21.03 -15.04 -25.35
CA ASN A 640 20.84 -16.39 -24.81
C ASN A 640 20.95 -17.50 -25.87
N GLY A 641 21.26 -17.16 -27.14
CA GLY A 641 21.30 -18.09 -28.27
C GLY A 641 20.15 -17.91 -29.26
N SER A 642 19.06 -17.24 -28.86
CA SER A 642 17.88 -17.00 -29.70
C SER A 642 17.36 -15.57 -29.66
N THR A 643 17.47 -14.91 -28.50
CA THR A 643 16.94 -13.58 -28.23
C THR A 643 17.88 -12.80 -27.31
N TRP A 644 17.75 -11.47 -27.35
CA TRP A 644 18.37 -10.56 -26.41
C TRP A 644 17.50 -10.48 -25.16
N ALA A 645 17.97 -11.06 -24.05
CA ALA A 645 17.28 -10.99 -22.76
C ALA A 645 17.81 -9.80 -21.96
N LYS A 646 16.91 -8.93 -21.47
CA LYS A 646 17.28 -7.84 -20.57
C LYS A 646 17.80 -8.43 -19.26
N VAL A 647 19.03 -8.12 -18.87
CA VAL A 647 19.70 -8.66 -17.68
C VAL A 647 19.97 -7.61 -16.61
N ALA A 648 19.99 -6.33 -16.97
CA ALA A 648 20.03 -5.22 -16.03
C ALA A 648 19.42 -3.96 -16.65
N LYS A 649 19.00 -3.01 -15.81
CA LYS A 649 18.43 -1.73 -16.24
C LYS A 649 18.58 -0.65 -15.16
N SER A 650 18.48 0.59 -15.57
CA SER A 650 18.37 1.79 -14.74
C SER A 650 17.41 2.74 -15.48
N GLU A 651 16.32 3.13 -14.81
CA GLU A 651 15.18 3.89 -15.37
C GLU A 651 14.81 5.06 -14.43
N GLY A 652 15.83 5.76 -13.91
CA GLY A 652 15.61 6.90 -13.03
C GLY A 652 15.04 8.10 -13.78
N PRO A 653 14.36 9.05 -13.10
CA PRO A 653 13.71 10.19 -13.76
C PRO A 653 14.70 11.30 -14.16
N THR A 654 15.95 10.94 -14.49
CA THR A 654 17.03 11.91 -14.69
C THR A 654 17.76 11.67 -16.00
N ASN A 655 18.65 12.60 -16.35
CA ASN A 655 19.48 12.47 -17.54
C ASN A 655 20.70 11.56 -17.33
N ASN A 656 20.92 11.01 -16.14
CA ASN A 656 22.08 10.19 -15.83
C ASN A 656 21.66 8.82 -15.29
N GLU A 657 22.22 7.76 -15.87
CA GLU A 657 21.93 6.39 -15.46
C GLU A 657 23.21 5.59 -15.26
N SER A 658 23.18 4.62 -14.36
CA SER A 658 24.32 3.74 -14.15
C SER A 658 23.87 2.31 -13.90
N VAL A 659 24.52 1.37 -14.57
CA VAL A 659 24.23 -0.06 -14.44
C VAL A 659 25.53 -0.81 -14.20
N THR A 660 25.56 -1.64 -13.16
CA THR A 660 26.61 -2.64 -12.94
C THR A 660 25.99 -4.03 -12.85
N TYR A 661 26.48 -4.97 -13.65
CA TYR A 661 25.93 -6.32 -13.77
C TYR A 661 27.03 -7.38 -13.77
N GLN A 662 26.92 -8.39 -12.90
CA GLN A 662 27.81 -9.54 -12.92
C GLN A 662 27.35 -10.56 -13.95
N GLY A 663 28.02 -10.58 -15.10
CA GLY A 663 27.69 -11.42 -16.24
C GLY A 663 28.63 -12.61 -16.40
N THR A 664 28.15 -13.66 -17.08
CA THR A 664 29.00 -14.76 -17.57
C THR A 664 29.47 -14.51 -19.00
N ALA A 665 30.47 -15.27 -19.47
CA ALA A 665 30.92 -15.20 -20.86
C ALA A 665 29.75 -15.28 -21.87
N GLY A 666 29.79 -14.45 -22.91
CA GLY A 666 28.70 -14.33 -23.88
C GLY A 666 28.67 -12.99 -24.61
N HIS A 667 27.57 -12.74 -25.32
CA HIS A 667 27.33 -11.49 -26.05
C HIS A 667 26.39 -10.56 -25.27
N TYR A 668 26.69 -9.27 -25.30
CA TYR A 668 25.97 -8.23 -24.56
C TYR A 668 25.76 -6.99 -25.42
N THR A 669 24.64 -6.29 -25.26
CA THR A 669 24.37 -4.99 -25.89
C THR A 669 23.68 -4.06 -24.89
N TRP A 670 23.95 -2.77 -25.01
CA TRP A 670 23.34 -1.73 -24.20
C TRP A 670 22.30 -1.00 -25.03
N GLN A 671 21.21 -0.57 -24.41
CA GLN A 671 20.19 0.28 -25.03
C GLN A 671 20.03 1.54 -24.19
N VAL A 672 20.16 2.69 -24.81
CA VAL A 672 19.84 3.99 -24.24
C VAL A 672 18.46 4.39 -24.77
N VAL A 673 17.54 4.79 -23.91
CA VAL A 673 16.17 5.18 -24.32
C VAL A 673 15.86 6.56 -23.74
N SER A 674 15.25 7.45 -24.50
CA SER A 674 14.68 8.68 -23.94
C SER A 674 13.27 8.39 -23.43
N ALA A 675 13.07 8.36 -22.12
CA ALA A 675 11.75 8.37 -21.51
C ALA A 675 11.07 9.74 -21.72
N SER A 676 11.82 10.83 -21.56
CA SER A 676 11.41 12.17 -21.97
C SER A 676 12.59 13.08 -22.37
N GLY A 677 12.31 14.14 -23.15
CA GLY A 677 13.33 15.09 -23.60
C GLY A 677 14.08 14.64 -24.86
N ALA A 678 15.15 15.37 -25.21
CA ALA A 678 15.97 15.10 -26.39
C ALA A 678 17.39 15.62 -26.16
N GLY A 679 18.36 15.04 -26.87
CA GLY A 679 19.70 15.60 -26.98
C GLY A 679 20.82 14.58 -26.95
N ASP A 680 22.04 15.09 -26.86
CA ASP A 680 23.27 14.31 -26.91
C ASP A 680 23.52 13.59 -25.59
N TYR A 681 23.93 12.33 -25.65
CA TYR A 681 24.38 11.56 -24.49
C TYR A 681 25.80 11.02 -24.69
N THR A 682 26.45 10.70 -23.56
CA THR A 682 27.67 9.90 -23.51
C THR A 682 27.43 8.68 -22.62
N LEU A 683 27.56 7.48 -23.18
CA LEU A 683 27.53 6.21 -22.46
C LEU A 683 28.96 5.67 -22.32
N THR A 684 29.48 5.58 -21.10
CA THR A 684 30.81 5.04 -20.81
C THR A 684 30.70 3.58 -20.37
N LEU A 685 31.28 2.66 -21.15
CA LEU A 685 31.17 1.21 -20.95
C LEU A 685 32.48 0.57 -20.49
N LYS A 686 32.39 -0.37 -19.55
CA LYS A 686 33.49 -1.24 -19.12
C LYS A 686 33.01 -2.69 -19.09
N ALA A 687 33.71 -3.56 -19.80
CA ALA A 687 33.42 -4.99 -19.85
C ALA A 687 34.49 -5.80 -19.08
N PRO A 688 34.18 -7.04 -18.65
CA PRO A 688 35.09 -7.95 -17.94
C PRO A 688 36.32 -8.33 -18.74
#